data_AF-G4TIZ0-F1
#
_entry.id   AF-G4TIZ0-F1
#
_cell.length_a   1.000
_cell.length_b   1.000
_cell.length_c   1.000
_cell.angle_alpha   90.00
_cell.angle_beta   90.00
_cell.angle_gamma   90.00
#
_symmetry.space_group_name_H-M   'P 1'
#
loop_
_entity.id
_entity.type
_entity.pdbx_description
1 polymer ?
#
loop_
_entity_poly.entity_id
_entity_poly.type
_entity_poly.pdbx_seq_one_letter_code
_entity_poly.pdbx_strand_id
1 'polypeptide(L)'
;MFFVDLVSHLIYGQPISGETGLSRGNYTPIPQPPTIPLLRNALQIDKKLPYESFRLLHRQYGEIYLLELPGSRVVFLNSHRLTLEALDENTFHKAITGGLLELRGLVGDALFTAHHGEHNWEIAHRILTPAFSPANIKGMFGDMFDIASQLVLKWERYGPEHIIIPAEDFTRLAFDTVALCTMGYRVNSFYNDAVQPFIVSMADYLLEAQRRATIPSVVKALSSTAKWDADRALMNEIVSKGGEALITFMIAGHETTSGMLTFITYELLKSPASYAKVREEVDRVLQGKPIQPEHLSKLPYIVAVMREALRLHPPAPVIAVTPYEDTILCGEYLVPKGTIVVPQIARIQRDPAVWGEDAEKFKPERMLDGKFEDLPPKAWIPFGNGARACIGRPFAWQEAIIALATLFQRFDFVMADERYNLTLKQTLTIKPDNFHIRAIPRDNAPPLVIGATSAPKPSINVGEAAPAALSNEEMEKKVPMAVLYGSNTGSSEAFAQRIASAAASNGFNARIATLDAATGHLPTIGPTVIITASFEGEPADNAGRFVQDLTTMNDTPLEGVSYAVFGCGNRDWALTYQRIPKLIDEKMEAAGAKRLLERGEGDAAGAEFFDSFDAWEVKLWETLSTIYHTTSTNRPTEEELVVKLYGTGMERAISLRQPDAALGKVVENRILTSNAEQEKRHIEFELPENMTYNAGDYLAILPTNPPASVRRVFARYKLSEEAMITINASGATTLPTGRPVELKQVLSGYVELSQPASKRNLETLIEAADEA
;
A
#
# COMPACT_ATOMS: atom_id res chain seq x y z
N MET A 1 30.59 -25.79 -32.05
CA MET A 1 29.86 -24.64 -31.48
C MET A 1 28.69 -24.20 -32.36
N PHE A 2 28.90 -23.83 -33.63
CA PHE A 2 27.86 -23.26 -34.52
C PHE A 2 26.47 -23.92 -34.58
N PHE A 3 26.33 -25.26 -34.62
CA PHE A 3 25.00 -25.89 -34.74
C PHE A 3 24.17 -25.79 -33.46
N VAL A 4 24.83 -25.92 -32.29
CA VAL A 4 24.17 -25.88 -30.98
C VAL A 4 23.73 -24.45 -30.66
N ASP A 5 24.55 -23.45 -30.98
CA ASP A 5 24.21 -22.03 -30.84
C ASP A 5 23.09 -21.60 -31.80
N LEU A 6 23.10 -22.08 -33.05
CA LEU A 6 22.03 -21.83 -34.01
C LEU A 6 20.69 -22.42 -33.55
N VAL A 7 20.70 -23.67 -33.08
CA VAL A 7 19.52 -24.34 -32.53
C VAL A 7 19.02 -23.65 -31.27
N SER A 8 19.92 -23.16 -30.39
CA SER A 8 19.51 -22.36 -29.24
C SER A 8 18.90 -21.03 -29.63
N HIS A 9 19.48 -20.33 -30.60
CA HIS A 9 18.95 -19.07 -31.06
C HIS A 9 17.53 -19.26 -31.64
N LEU A 10 17.30 -20.34 -32.38
CA LEU A 10 15.98 -20.72 -32.90
C LEU A 10 14.98 -21.13 -31.80
N ILE A 11 15.41 -21.86 -30.78
CA ILE A 11 14.52 -22.44 -29.75
C ILE A 11 14.25 -21.46 -28.60
N TYR A 12 15.26 -20.70 -28.20
CA TYR A 12 15.28 -19.86 -26.99
C TYR A 12 15.44 -18.36 -27.28
N GLY A 13 15.70 -17.96 -28.54
CA GLY A 13 15.83 -16.56 -28.94
C GLY A 13 17.17 -15.89 -28.61
N GLN A 14 18.15 -16.64 -28.08
CA GLN A 14 19.49 -16.17 -27.68
C GLN A 14 20.54 -17.29 -27.90
N PRO A 15 21.81 -16.97 -28.23
CA PRO A 15 22.88 -17.96 -28.40
C PRO A 15 23.22 -18.68 -27.07
N ILE A 16 23.79 -19.89 -27.14
CA ILE A 16 24.19 -20.69 -25.97
C ILE A 16 25.51 -20.17 -25.39
N SER A 17 26.47 -19.81 -26.26
CA SER A 17 27.76 -19.26 -25.86
C SER A 17 27.69 -17.74 -25.76
N GLY A 18 27.23 -17.24 -24.61
CA GLY A 18 27.68 -15.94 -24.13
C GLY A 18 29.11 -16.05 -23.63
N GLU A 19 30.07 -16.37 -24.49
CA GLU A 19 31.49 -16.12 -24.18
C GLU A 19 31.70 -14.61 -24.30
N THR A 20 31.35 -13.89 -23.24
CA THR A 20 31.93 -12.56 -23.03
C THR A 20 33.42 -12.80 -22.81
N GLY A 21 34.23 -12.32 -23.75
CA GLY A 21 35.69 -12.31 -23.66
C GLY A 21 36.16 -11.39 -22.54
N LEU A 22 35.88 -11.74 -21.29
CA LEU A 22 36.35 -11.04 -20.11
C LEU A 22 37.67 -11.65 -19.67
N SER A 23 38.64 -10.77 -19.46
CA SER A 23 40.03 -11.10 -19.16
C SER A 23 40.13 -12.00 -17.93
N ARG A 24 41.09 -12.93 -17.99
CA ARG A 24 41.50 -13.83 -16.89
C ARG A 24 42.06 -13.01 -15.73
N GLY A 25 41.20 -12.44 -14.88
CA GLY A 25 41.55 -12.07 -13.51
C GLY A 25 41.59 -13.32 -12.61
N ASN A 26 42.30 -13.24 -11.48
CA ASN A 26 42.29 -14.28 -10.44
C ASN A 26 40.96 -14.21 -9.66
N TYR A 27 39.87 -14.72 -10.23
CA TYR A 27 38.56 -14.83 -9.57
C TYR A 27 38.25 -16.29 -9.24
N THR A 28 37.46 -16.50 -8.19
CA THR A 28 36.96 -17.83 -7.84
C THR A 28 35.80 -18.20 -8.76
N PRO A 29 35.87 -19.34 -9.50
CA PRO A 29 34.74 -19.79 -10.31
C PRO A 29 33.50 -20.07 -9.44
N ILE A 30 32.34 -19.56 -9.85
CA ILE A 30 31.07 -19.85 -9.16
C ILE A 30 30.75 -21.35 -9.33
N PRO A 31 30.48 -22.10 -8.24
CA PRO A 31 30.09 -23.50 -8.32
C PRO A 31 28.86 -23.71 -9.19
N GLN A 32 28.83 -24.78 -10.00
CA GLN A 32 27.72 -25.06 -10.91
C GLN A 32 27.43 -26.57 -10.94
N PRO A 33 26.16 -26.99 -10.88
CA PRO A 33 25.79 -28.38 -11.13
C PRO A 33 25.99 -28.77 -12.60
N PRO A 34 26.32 -30.04 -12.89
CA PRO A 34 26.50 -30.52 -14.26
C PRO A 34 25.30 -30.18 -15.15
N THR A 35 25.57 -29.68 -16.35
CA THR A 35 24.54 -29.30 -17.33
C THR A 35 24.24 -30.45 -18.29
N ILE A 36 22.99 -30.52 -18.76
CA ILE A 36 22.57 -31.44 -19.82
C ILE A 36 22.60 -30.69 -21.16
N PRO A 37 23.07 -31.30 -22.26
CA PRO A 37 23.01 -30.66 -23.58
C PRO A 37 21.61 -30.12 -23.91
N LEU A 38 21.53 -28.90 -24.44
CA LEU A 38 20.32 -28.15 -24.82
C LEU A 38 19.36 -27.76 -23.67
N LEU A 39 19.20 -28.59 -22.63
CA LEU A 39 18.31 -28.35 -21.48
C LEU A 39 19.01 -27.70 -20.28
N ARG A 40 20.34 -27.67 -20.28
CA ARG A 40 21.17 -27.05 -19.23
C ARG A 40 20.81 -27.60 -17.84
N ASN A 41 20.52 -26.74 -16.87
CA ASN A 41 20.11 -27.11 -15.50
C ASN A 41 18.58 -27.19 -15.33
N ALA A 42 17.77 -27.06 -16.38
CA ALA A 42 16.31 -27.01 -16.26
C ALA A 42 15.69 -28.25 -15.60
N LEU A 43 16.26 -29.45 -15.84
CA LEU A 43 15.76 -30.71 -15.24
C LEU A 43 16.12 -30.87 -13.75
N GLN A 44 16.94 -29.99 -13.20
CA GLN A 44 17.30 -29.98 -11.77
C GLN A 44 16.33 -29.15 -10.93
N ILE A 45 15.37 -28.48 -11.56
CA ILE A 45 14.38 -27.65 -10.90
C ILE A 45 13.03 -28.37 -10.96
N ASP A 46 12.48 -28.68 -9.78
CA ASP A 46 11.12 -29.19 -9.64
C ASP A 46 10.12 -28.16 -10.18
N LYS A 47 9.18 -28.63 -11.01
CA LYS A 47 8.22 -27.76 -11.71
C LYS A 47 7.09 -27.26 -10.82
N LYS A 48 6.81 -27.93 -9.69
CA LYS A 48 5.74 -27.61 -8.75
C LYS A 48 6.27 -26.91 -7.50
N LEU A 49 7.47 -27.28 -7.05
CA LEU A 49 8.11 -26.71 -5.87
C LEU A 49 9.59 -26.33 -6.16
N PRO A 50 9.88 -25.37 -7.06
CA PRO A 50 11.23 -24.91 -7.34
C PRO A 50 12.04 -24.53 -6.08
N TYR A 51 11.37 -23.96 -5.08
CA TYR A 51 11.96 -23.57 -3.80
C TYR A 51 12.74 -24.72 -3.13
N GLU A 52 12.19 -25.94 -3.16
CA GLU A 52 12.83 -27.10 -2.56
C GLU A 52 14.07 -27.53 -3.34
N SER A 53 14.04 -27.39 -4.67
CA SER A 53 15.21 -27.66 -5.51
C SER A 53 16.35 -26.70 -5.19
N PHE A 54 16.05 -25.40 -5.02
CA PHE A 54 17.04 -24.42 -4.62
C PHE A 54 17.59 -24.69 -3.21
N ARG A 55 16.73 -25.11 -2.28
CA ARG A 55 17.12 -25.51 -0.92
C ARG A 55 18.11 -26.69 -0.94
N LEU A 56 17.89 -27.67 -1.80
CA LEU A 56 18.78 -28.83 -1.98
C LEU A 56 20.09 -28.43 -2.67
N LEU A 57 20.05 -27.59 -3.70
CA LEU A 57 21.23 -27.07 -4.39
C LEU A 57 22.10 -26.24 -3.45
N HIS A 58 21.51 -25.38 -2.61
CA HIS A 58 22.23 -24.68 -1.56
C HIS A 58 22.97 -25.65 -0.63
N ARG A 59 22.31 -26.72 -0.15
CA ARG A 59 22.97 -27.72 0.72
C ARG A 59 24.18 -28.38 0.05
N GLN A 60 24.18 -28.49 -1.28
CA GLN A 60 25.25 -29.13 -2.04
C GLN A 60 26.38 -28.15 -2.42
N TYR A 61 26.04 -26.93 -2.85
CA TYR A 61 26.99 -25.97 -3.43
C TYR A 61 27.34 -24.80 -2.50
N GLY A 62 26.67 -24.68 -1.36
CA GLY A 62 26.99 -23.70 -0.32
C GLY A 62 26.41 -22.31 -0.58
N GLU A 63 27.20 -21.28 -0.26
CA GLU A 63 26.73 -19.90 -0.20
C GLU A 63 26.39 -19.27 -1.55
N ILE A 64 26.93 -19.81 -2.66
CA ILE A 64 26.70 -19.30 -4.01
C ILE A 64 26.73 -20.45 -5.02
N TYR A 65 25.83 -20.42 -6.00
CA TYR A 65 25.88 -21.34 -7.14
C TYR A 65 25.27 -20.73 -8.40
N LEU A 66 25.73 -21.18 -9.56
CA LEU A 66 25.24 -20.80 -10.87
C LEU A 66 24.28 -21.86 -11.38
N LEU A 67 23.16 -21.46 -11.98
CA LEU A 67 22.37 -22.30 -12.86
C LEU A 67 22.35 -21.69 -14.26
N GLU A 68 22.67 -22.51 -15.24
CA GLU A 68 22.37 -22.22 -16.64
C GLU A 68 20.96 -22.73 -16.93
N LEU A 69 20.04 -21.79 -17.18
CA LEU A 69 18.74 -22.11 -17.69
C LEU A 69 18.73 -21.86 -19.20
N PRO A 70 17.84 -22.49 -19.96
CA PRO A 70 17.77 -22.20 -21.37
C PRO A 70 17.50 -20.71 -21.63
N GLY A 71 18.45 -20.04 -22.28
CA GLY A 71 18.39 -18.60 -22.58
C GLY A 71 18.76 -17.65 -21.43
N SER A 72 19.19 -18.13 -20.26
CA SER A 72 19.63 -17.25 -19.16
C SER A 72 20.63 -17.91 -18.21
N ARG A 73 21.47 -17.09 -17.57
CA ARG A 73 22.37 -17.49 -16.49
C ARG A 73 21.88 -16.85 -15.19
N VAL A 74 21.72 -17.66 -14.16
CA VAL A 74 21.16 -17.23 -12.87
C VAL A 74 22.11 -17.61 -11.75
N VAL A 75 22.59 -16.63 -11.01
CA VAL A 75 23.44 -16.83 -9.83
C VAL A 75 22.56 -16.77 -8.58
N PHE A 76 22.58 -17.79 -7.74
CA PHE A 76 21.84 -17.83 -6.49
C PHE A 76 22.75 -17.51 -5.32
N LEU A 77 22.30 -16.63 -4.42
CA LEU A 77 23.02 -16.25 -3.20
C LEU A 77 22.29 -16.78 -1.96
N ASN A 78 23.04 -17.40 -1.07
CA ASN A 78 22.53 -18.09 0.12
C ASN A 78 23.16 -17.64 1.44
N SER A 79 24.13 -16.73 1.39
CA SER A 79 24.73 -16.12 2.58
C SER A 79 24.37 -14.64 2.69
N HIS A 80 24.36 -14.15 3.93
CA HIS A 80 24.10 -12.76 4.24
C HIS A 80 25.17 -11.83 3.64
N ARG A 81 26.47 -12.21 3.70
CA ARG A 81 27.57 -11.38 3.19
C ARG A 81 27.42 -11.04 1.69
N LEU A 82 27.13 -12.05 0.86
CA LEU A 82 27.02 -11.88 -0.60
C LEU A 82 25.77 -11.07 -0.94
N THR A 83 24.70 -11.31 -0.20
CA THR A 83 23.43 -10.62 -0.38
C THR A 83 23.55 -9.14 -0.01
N LEU A 84 24.24 -8.82 1.08
CA LEU A 84 24.41 -7.45 1.54
C LEU A 84 24.97 -6.55 0.42
N GLU A 85 25.97 -7.05 -0.31
CA GLU A 85 26.57 -6.38 -1.47
C GLU A 85 25.68 -6.42 -2.71
N ALA A 86 25.04 -7.56 -3.00
CA ALA A 86 24.11 -7.69 -4.13
C ALA A 86 22.84 -6.82 -4.00
N LEU A 87 22.57 -6.27 -2.82
CA LEU A 87 21.45 -5.37 -2.54
C LEU A 87 21.87 -3.90 -2.46
N ASP A 88 23.11 -3.55 -2.78
CA ASP A 88 23.51 -2.15 -2.97
C ASP A 88 22.90 -1.60 -4.28
N GLU A 89 22.03 -0.59 -4.15
CA GLU A 89 21.29 0.00 -5.27
C GLU A 89 22.17 0.83 -6.22
N ASN A 90 23.41 1.14 -5.84
CA ASN A 90 24.39 1.78 -6.73
C ASN A 90 25.03 0.77 -7.70
N THR A 91 25.09 -0.50 -7.30
CA THR A 91 25.76 -1.56 -8.07
C THR A 91 24.75 -2.46 -8.77
N PHE A 92 23.60 -2.70 -8.13
CA PHE A 92 22.54 -3.59 -8.61
C PHE A 92 21.20 -2.88 -8.70
N HIS A 93 20.35 -3.35 -9.61
CA HIS A 93 18.95 -2.96 -9.66
C HIS A 93 18.04 -4.17 -9.74
N LYS A 94 16.74 -3.98 -9.41
CA LYS A 94 15.73 -5.03 -9.52
C LYS A 94 15.68 -5.62 -10.93
N ALA A 95 15.66 -6.95 -11.00
CA ALA A 95 15.47 -7.71 -12.23
C ALA A 95 14.04 -8.27 -12.30
N ILE A 96 13.40 -8.11 -13.45
CA ILE A 96 12.10 -8.73 -13.75
C ILE A 96 12.36 -10.01 -14.53
N THR A 97 12.14 -11.15 -13.87
CA THR A 97 12.42 -12.47 -14.42
C THR A 97 11.39 -13.49 -13.96
N GLY A 98 11.43 -14.69 -14.53
CA GLY A 98 10.61 -15.82 -14.13
C GLY A 98 9.11 -15.51 -14.20
N GLY A 99 8.36 -15.90 -13.16
CA GLY A 99 6.93 -15.65 -13.07
C GLY A 99 6.54 -14.17 -13.14
N LEU A 100 7.40 -13.23 -12.70
CA LEU A 100 7.12 -11.79 -12.80
C LEU A 100 7.13 -11.30 -14.26
N LEU A 101 8.00 -11.86 -15.09
CA LEU A 101 8.04 -11.53 -16.51
C LEU A 101 6.78 -11.99 -17.24
N GLU A 102 6.26 -13.18 -16.91
CA GLU A 102 5.00 -13.68 -17.48
C GLU A 102 3.78 -12.91 -16.92
N LEU A 103 3.82 -12.54 -15.62
CA LEU A 103 2.79 -11.74 -14.97
C LEU A 103 2.67 -10.33 -15.58
N ARG A 104 3.77 -9.77 -16.09
CA ARG A 104 3.80 -8.50 -16.82
C ARG A 104 2.80 -8.48 -17.99
N GLY A 105 2.51 -9.63 -18.60
CA GLY A 105 1.49 -9.74 -19.66
C GLY A 105 0.04 -9.51 -19.18
N LEU A 106 -0.19 -9.42 -17.86
CA LEU A 106 -1.47 -9.05 -17.26
C LEU A 106 -1.45 -7.61 -16.72
N VAL A 107 -0.39 -7.22 -16.02
CA VAL A 107 -0.34 -5.94 -15.26
C VAL A 107 0.55 -4.86 -15.86
N GLY A 108 1.18 -5.11 -17.01
CA GLY A 108 2.06 -4.14 -17.67
C GLY A 108 3.24 -3.72 -16.80
N ASP A 109 3.57 -2.43 -16.86
CA ASP A 109 4.63 -1.76 -16.10
C ASP A 109 4.19 -1.23 -14.72
N ALA A 110 3.24 -1.90 -14.08
CA ALA A 110 2.86 -1.60 -12.71
C ALA A 110 4.04 -1.77 -11.72
N LEU A 111 3.91 -1.19 -10.51
CA LEU A 111 4.97 -1.11 -9.49
C LEU A 111 5.78 -2.41 -9.30
N PHE A 112 5.09 -3.54 -9.31
CA PHE A 112 5.64 -4.85 -9.03
C PHE A 112 6.38 -5.48 -10.23
N THR A 113 5.97 -5.20 -11.46
CA THR A 113 6.46 -5.81 -12.72
C THR A 113 7.22 -4.84 -13.62
N ALA A 114 7.32 -3.57 -13.23
CA ALA A 114 8.08 -2.56 -13.96
C ALA A 114 9.58 -2.88 -14.01
N HIS A 115 10.18 -2.76 -15.19
CA HIS A 115 11.64 -2.80 -15.33
C HIS A 115 12.29 -1.57 -14.66
N HIS A 116 13.58 -1.67 -14.39
CA HIS A 116 14.35 -0.50 -13.96
C HIS A 116 14.39 0.54 -15.08
N GLY A 117 14.24 1.83 -14.74
CA GLY A 117 14.21 2.95 -15.68
C GLY A 117 12.87 3.20 -16.38
N GLU A 118 11.82 2.41 -16.12
CA GLU A 118 10.49 2.69 -16.66
C GLU A 118 9.84 3.87 -15.93
N HIS A 119 9.57 4.95 -16.66
CA HIS A 119 9.05 6.21 -16.09
C HIS A 119 7.71 6.04 -15.34
N ASN A 120 6.84 5.14 -15.81
CA ASN A 120 5.55 4.85 -15.16
C ASN A 120 5.73 4.29 -13.75
N TRP A 121 6.84 3.58 -13.48
CA TRP A 121 7.15 3.12 -12.13
C TRP A 121 7.36 4.29 -11.18
N GLU A 122 8.14 5.30 -11.59
CA GLU A 122 8.45 6.48 -10.77
C GLU A 122 7.19 7.30 -10.49
N ILE A 123 6.35 7.50 -11.51
CA ILE A 123 5.05 8.17 -11.38
C ILE A 123 4.16 7.43 -10.39
N ALA A 124 3.95 6.12 -10.60
CA ALA A 124 3.10 5.32 -9.75
C ALA A 124 3.64 5.27 -8.31
N HIS A 125 4.96 5.13 -8.13
CA HIS A 125 5.59 5.09 -6.82
C HIS A 125 5.37 6.40 -6.07
N ARG A 126 5.62 7.55 -6.72
CA ARG A 126 5.43 8.86 -6.10
C ARG A 126 3.96 9.13 -5.73
N ILE A 127 3.02 8.72 -6.57
CA ILE A 127 1.57 8.92 -6.32
C ILE A 127 1.07 8.00 -5.19
N LEU A 128 1.53 6.75 -5.16
CA LEU A 128 0.95 5.73 -4.27
C LEU A 128 1.63 5.69 -2.90
N THR A 129 2.91 6.04 -2.76
CA THR A 129 3.63 5.95 -1.48
C THR A 129 2.97 6.76 -0.35
N PRO A 130 2.45 7.99 -0.57
CA PRO A 130 1.67 8.70 0.46
C PRO A 130 0.39 7.98 0.88
N ALA A 131 -0.28 7.24 -0.02
CA ALA A 131 -1.48 6.48 0.31
C ALA A 131 -1.20 5.33 1.28
N PHE A 132 0.03 4.80 1.29
CA PHE A 132 0.50 3.76 2.22
C PHE A 132 1.25 4.32 3.44
N SER A 133 1.10 5.61 3.73
CA SER A 133 1.68 6.23 4.92
C SER A 133 1.14 5.62 6.21
N PRO A 134 1.90 5.58 7.32
CA PRO A 134 1.41 5.12 8.61
C PRO A 134 0.10 5.80 9.06
N ALA A 135 -0.07 7.09 8.74
CA ALA A 135 -1.31 7.83 9.04
C ALA A 135 -2.52 7.26 8.28
N ASN A 136 -2.39 7.10 6.97
CA ASN A 136 -3.46 6.61 6.12
C ASN A 136 -3.80 5.15 6.44
N ILE A 137 -2.77 4.33 6.68
CA ILE A 137 -2.96 2.93 7.10
C ILE A 137 -3.66 2.86 8.47
N LYS A 138 -3.26 3.68 9.46
CA LYS A 138 -3.99 3.77 10.74
C LYS A 138 -5.45 4.16 10.54
N GLY A 139 -5.74 5.04 9.58
CA GLY A 139 -7.11 5.40 9.17
C GLY A 139 -7.94 4.25 8.61
N MET A 140 -7.32 3.22 8.02
CA MET A 140 -7.99 2.02 7.49
C MET A 140 -8.35 0.98 8.56
N PHE A 141 -8.02 1.22 9.83
CA PHE A 141 -8.26 0.28 10.94
C PHE A 141 -9.70 -0.24 10.98
N GLY A 142 -10.69 0.65 10.85
CA GLY A 142 -12.10 0.28 10.94
C GLY A 142 -12.53 -0.73 9.88
N ASP A 143 -12.09 -0.52 8.65
CA ASP A 143 -12.38 -1.41 7.52
C ASP A 143 -11.67 -2.76 7.67
N MET A 144 -10.39 -2.77 8.09
CA MET A 144 -9.65 -4.00 8.38
C MET A 144 -10.29 -4.81 9.51
N PHE A 145 -10.73 -4.12 10.58
CA PHE A 145 -11.39 -4.76 11.72
C PHE A 145 -12.76 -5.33 11.34
N ASP A 146 -13.50 -4.69 10.44
CA ASP A 146 -14.75 -5.22 9.90
C ASP A 146 -14.54 -6.56 9.18
N ILE A 147 -13.61 -6.62 8.21
CA ILE A 147 -13.36 -7.87 7.48
C ILE A 147 -12.84 -8.97 8.43
N ALA A 148 -11.95 -8.64 9.39
CA ALA A 148 -11.50 -9.59 10.41
C ALA A 148 -12.67 -10.09 11.29
N SER A 149 -13.61 -9.22 11.63
CA SER A 149 -14.83 -9.57 12.38
C SER A 149 -15.73 -10.53 11.59
N GLN A 150 -15.84 -10.37 10.26
CA GLN A 150 -16.59 -11.29 9.42
C GLN A 150 -15.96 -12.70 9.39
N LEU A 151 -14.63 -12.80 9.38
CA LEU A 151 -13.92 -14.07 9.49
C LEU A 151 -14.23 -14.76 10.83
N VAL A 152 -14.18 -14.02 11.94
CA VAL A 152 -14.57 -14.54 13.27
C VAL A 152 -16.00 -15.08 13.24
N LEU A 153 -16.95 -14.29 12.74
CA LEU A 153 -18.36 -14.71 12.65
C LEU A 153 -18.56 -15.93 11.77
N LYS A 154 -17.77 -16.07 10.70
CA LYS A 154 -17.76 -17.29 9.88
C LYS A 154 -17.36 -18.50 10.73
N TRP A 155 -16.24 -18.43 11.44
CA TRP A 155 -15.74 -19.55 12.24
C TRP A 155 -16.64 -19.89 13.43
N GLU A 156 -17.23 -18.90 14.10
CA GLU A 156 -18.21 -19.13 15.18
C GLU A 156 -19.45 -19.87 14.70
N ARG A 157 -19.96 -19.53 13.51
CA ARG A 157 -21.15 -20.17 12.93
C ARG A 157 -20.93 -21.65 12.62
N TYR A 158 -19.73 -22.05 12.24
CA TYR A 158 -19.42 -23.45 11.95
C TYR A 158 -19.16 -24.29 13.21
N GLY A 159 -18.70 -23.65 14.29
CA GLY A 159 -18.45 -24.29 15.58
C GLY A 159 -17.11 -25.06 15.66
N PRO A 160 -16.79 -25.61 16.84
CA PRO A 160 -15.45 -26.10 17.19
C PRO A 160 -15.00 -27.36 16.43
N GLU A 161 -15.93 -28.14 15.88
CA GLU A 161 -15.60 -29.38 15.16
C GLU A 161 -15.32 -29.15 13.66
N HIS A 162 -15.59 -27.95 13.15
CA HIS A 162 -15.39 -27.68 11.74
C HIS A 162 -13.90 -27.55 11.38
N ILE A 163 -13.50 -28.28 10.34
CA ILE A 163 -12.15 -28.20 9.80
C ILE A 163 -12.03 -26.95 8.95
N ILE A 164 -11.16 -26.04 9.38
CA ILE A 164 -10.83 -24.80 8.69
C ILE A 164 -9.59 -25.01 7.85
N ILE A 165 -9.59 -24.46 6.63
CA ILE A 165 -8.43 -24.37 5.74
C ILE A 165 -7.90 -22.92 5.82
N PRO A 166 -6.91 -22.63 6.69
CA PRO A 166 -6.51 -21.25 6.99
C PRO A 166 -5.99 -20.52 5.75
N ALA A 167 -5.27 -21.22 4.86
CA ALA A 167 -4.75 -20.64 3.64
C ALA A 167 -5.85 -20.04 2.75
N GLU A 168 -7.03 -20.66 2.69
CA GLU A 168 -8.16 -20.13 1.91
C GLU A 168 -8.88 -18.99 2.63
N ASP A 169 -9.10 -19.14 3.94
CA ASP A 169 -9.84 -18.13 4.70
C ASP A 169 -9.04 -16.86 4.93
N PHE A 170 -7.72 -16.97 5.10
CA PHE A 170 -6.84 -15.81 5.10
C PHE A 170 -6.67 -15.21 3.70
N THR A 171 -6.81 -16.01 2.63
CA THR A 171 -6.88 -15.47 1.27
C THR A 171 -8.13 -14.61 1.10
N ARG A 172 -9.29 -15.10 1.55
CA ARG A 172 -10.56 -14.34 1.55
C ARG A 172 -10.47 -13.06 2.38
N LEU A 173 -9.89 -13.14 3.58
CA LEU A 173 -9.60 -11.99 4.45
C LEU A 173 -8.77 -10.94 3.71
N ALA A 174 -7.55 -11.30 3.30
CA ALA A 174 -6.62 -10.35 2.67
C ALA A 174 -7.19 -9.73 1.39
N PHE A 175 -7.93 -10.53 0.63
CA PHE A 175 -8.59 -10.07 -0.58
C PHE A 175 -9.69 -9.03 -0.31
N ASP A 176 -10.61 -9.32 0.60
CA ASP A 176 -11.71 -8.41 0.96
C ASP A 176 -11.18 -7.15 1.66
N THR A 177 -10.13 -7.27 2.49
CA THR A 177 -9.49 -6.13 3.14
C THR A 177 -8.85 -5.19 2.13
N VAL A 178 -8.06 -5.72 1.19
CA VAL A 178 -7.46 -4.89 0.11
C VAL A 178 -8.57 -4.21 -0.69
N ALA A 179 -9.60 -4.94 -1.11
CA ALA A 179 -10.69 -4.37 -1.89
C ALA A 179 -11.47 -3.28 -1.13
N LEU A 180 -11.78 -3.50 0.15
CA LEU A 180 -12.52 -2.53 0.96
C LEU A 180 -11.68 -1.28 1.24
N CYS A 181 -10.44 -1.45 1.73
CA CYS A 181 -9.61 -0.32 2.14
C CYS A 181 -9.09 0.51 0.96
N THR A 182 -8.87 -0.10 -0.21
CA THR A 182 -8.34 0.62 -1.38
C THR A 182 -9.43 1.13 -2.32
N MET A 183 -10.61 0.51 -2.36
CA MET A 183 -11.67 0.85 -3.32
C MET A 183 -13.01 1.24 -2.68
N GLY A 184 -13.16 1.07 -1.35
CA GLY A 184 -14.48 1.12 -0.72
C GLY A 184 -15.42 -0.01 -1.20
N TYR A 185 -14.89 -1.06 -1.83
CA TYR A 185 -15.68 -2.12 -2.45
C TYR A 185 -15.76 -3.36 -1.56
N ARG A 186 -16.98 -3.80 -1.26
CA ARG A 186 -17.23 -5.04 -0.51
C ARG A 186 -17.42 -6.22 -1.46
N VAL A 187 -16.40 -7.06 -1.53
CA VAL A 187 -16.43 -8.32 -2.26
C VAL A 187 -17.39 -9.32 -1.60
N ASN A 188 -17.39 -9.37 -0.26
CA ASN A 188 -18.16 -10.32 0.56
C ASN A 188 -17.79 -11.79 0.28
N SER A 189 -16.49 -12.08 0.16
CA SER A 189 -16.00 -13.42 -0.20
C SER A 189 -16.31 -14.50 0.85
N PHE A 190 -16.64 -14.12 2.08
CA PHE A 190 -17.10 -15.05 3.13
C PHE A 190 -18.56 -15.52 2.98
N TYR A 191 -19.36 -14.84 2.15
CA TYR A 191 -20.80 -15.10 2.01
C TYR A 191 -21.21 -15.57 0.62
N ASN A 192 -20.32 -15.43 -0.36
CA ASN A 192 -20.66 -15.62 -1.77
C ASN A 192 -19.69 -16.58 -2.46
N ASP A 193 -20.17 -17.76 -2.79
CA ASP A 193 -19.42 -18.73 -3.61
C ASP A 193 -19.16 -18.19 -5.03
N ALA A 194 -19.91 -17.20 -5.51
CA ALA A 194 -19.70 -16.58 -6.82
C ALA A 194 -18.44 -15.68 -6.91
N VAL A 195 -17.74 -15.42 -5.80
CA VAL A 195 -16.42 -14.77 -5.80
C VAL A 195 -15.30 -15.78 -6.10
N GLN A 196 -15.56 -17.08 -5.89
CA GLN A 196 -14.62 -18.17 -6.20
C GLN A 196 -14.01 -18.09 -7.60
N PRO A 197 -14.76 -17.84 -8.71
CA PRO A 197 -14.20 -17.90 -10.04
C PRO A 197 -13.04 -16.91 -10.27
N PHE A 198 -13.14 -15.69 -9.72
CA PHE A 198 -12.06 -14.72 -9.85
C PHE A 198 -10.82 -15.12 -9.03
N ILE A 199 -11.00 -15.49 -7.76
CA ILE A 199 -9.89 -15.91 -6.89
C ILE A 199 -9.21 -17.16 -7.46
N VAL A 200 -10.00 -18.11 -7.98
CA VAL A 200 -9.51 -19.31 -8.64
C VAL A 200 -8.75 -18.97 -9.92
N SER A 201 -9.30 -18.14 -10.82
CA SER A 201 -8.60 -17.71 -12.03
C SER A 201 -7.33 -16.93 -11.73
N MET A 202 -7.31 -16.10 -10.69
CA MET A 202 -6.10 -15.41 -10.24
C MET A 202 -5.04 -16.41 -9.77
N ALA A 203 -5.39 -17.37 -8.91
CA ALA A 203 -4.48 -18.40 -8.43
C ALA A 203 -3.95 -19.28 -9.57
N ASP A 204 -4.82 -19.69 -10.50
CA ASP A 204 -4.47 -20.48 -11.68
C ASP A 204 -3.55 -19.70 -12.62
N TYR A 205 -3.81 -18.40 -12.82
CA TYR A 205 -2.94 -17.53 -13.63
C TYR A 205 -1.56 -17.37 -12.97
N LEU A 206 -1.46 -17.20 -11.66
CA LEU A 206 -0.16 -17.12 -10.97
C LEU A 206 0.63 -18.44 -11.05
N LEU A 207 -0.06 -19.57 -10.91
CA LEU A 207 0.52 -20.91 -11.09
C LEU A 207 1.05 -21.10 -12.52
N GLU A 208 0.23 -20.78 -13.52
CA GLU A 208 0.62 -20.93 -14.92
C GLU A 208 1.73 -19.93 -15.31
N ALA A 209 1.76 -18.74 -14.72
CA ALA A 209 2.85 -17.76 -14.95
C ALA A 209 4.19 -18.35 -14.53
N GLN A 210 4.24 -19.01 -13.37
CA GLN A 210 5.45 -19.72 -12.92
C GLN A 210 5.76 -20.93 -13.79
N ARG A 211 4.74 -21.69 -14.21
CA ARG A 211 4.96 -22.82 -15.12
C ARG A 211 5.59 -22.34 -16.43
N ARG A 212 5.01 -21.33 -17.07
CA ARG A 212 5.47 -20.73 -18.34
C ARG A 212 6.87 -20.15 -18.25
N ALA A 213 7.26 -19.61 -17.10
CA ALA A 213 8.62 -19.12 -16.86
C ALA A 213 9.70 -20.19 -17.07
N THR A 214 9.37 -21.47 -16.86
CA THR A 214 10.30 -22.60 -17.05
C THR A 214 10.21 -23.25 -18.44
N ILE A 215 9.25 -22.82 -19.27
CA ILE A 215 8.98 -23.43 -20.58
C ILE A 215 9.66 -22.61 -21.69
N PRO A 216 10.40 -23.27 -22.60
CA PRO A 216 11.04 -22.62 -23.75
C PRO A 216 10.04 -21.89 -24.66
N SER A 217 10.45 -20.76 -25.26
CA SER A 217 9.58 -19.92 -26.10
C SER A 217 8.92 -20.67 -27.26
N VAL A 218 9.64 -21.55 -27.96
CA VAL A 218 9.06 -22.37 -29.05
C VAL A 218 8.00 -23.34 -28.53
N VAL A 219 8.20 -23.91 -27.32
CA VAL A 219 7.24 -24.83 -26.71
C VAL A 219 6.02 -24.06 -26.21
N LYS A 220 6.20 -22.83 -25.70
CA LYS A 220 5.10 -21.92 -25.35
C LYS A 220 4.24 -21.60 -26.57
N ALA A 221 4.85 -21.31 -27.73
CA ALA A 221 4.14 -21.02 -28.97
C ALA A 221 3.30 -22.21 -29.50
N LEU A 222 3.68 -23.45 -29.17
CA LEU A 222 2.97 -24.67 -29.56
C LEU A 222 1.99 -25.17 -28.48
N SER A 223 2.00 -24.59 -27.29
CA SER A 223 1.14 -25.01 -26.18
C SER A 223 -0.22 -24.33 -26.26
N SER A 224 -1.29 -25.04 -25.85
CA SER A 224 -2.61 -24.41 -25.71
C SER A 224 -2.56 -23.27 -24.69
N THR A 225 -3.04 -22.09 -25.09
CA THR A 225 -3.16 -20.92 -24.22
C THR A 225 -4.59 -20.65 -23.79
N ALA A 226 -5.56 -21.51 -24.15
CA ALA A 226 -6.99 -21.22 -23.98
C ALA A 226 -7.39 -20.88 -22.53
N LYS A 227 -6.99 -21.68 -21.54
CA LYS A 227 -7.26 -21.39 -20.12
C LYS A 227 -6.52 -20.15 -19.63
N TRP A 228 -5.24 -20.01 -19.99
CA TRP A 228 -4.42 -18.85 -19.65
C TRP A 228 -5.00 -17.53 -20.18
N ASP A 229 -5.47 -17.53 -21.42
CA ASP A 229 -6.09 -16.36 -22.06
C ASP A 229 -7.49 -16.08 -21.48
N ALA A 230 -8.26 -17.12 -21.14
CA ALA A 230 -9.56 -16.98 -20.48
C ALA A 230 -9.42 -16.42 -19.06
N ASP A 231 -8.48 -16.94 -18.26
CA ASP A 231 -8.19 -16.43 -16.92
C ASP A 231 -7.73 -14.97 -17.01
N ARG A 232 -6.83 -14.63 -17.95
CA ARG A 232 -6.43 -13.24 -18.22
C ARG A 232 -7.61 -12.35 -18.59
N ALA A 233 -8.50 -12.81 -19.46
CA ALA A 233 -9.66 -12.03 -19.90
C ALA A 233 -10.62 -11.76 -18.74
N LEU A 234 -10.89 -12.75 -17.89
CA LEU A 234 -11.72 -12.58 -16.70
C LEU A 234 -11.08 -11.58 -15.71
N MET A 235 -9.77 -11.69 -15.49
CA MET A 235 -9.01 -10.75 -14.65
C MET A 235 -9.10 -9.33 -15.21
N ASN A 236 -8.89 -9.15 -16.52
CA ASN A 236 -8.96 -7.84 -17.19
C ASN A 236 -10.38 -7.25 -17.25
N GLU A 237 -11.42 -8.08 -17.33
CA GLU A 237 -12.80 -7.60 -17.27
C GLU A 237 -13.08 -6.92 -15.93
N ILE A 238 -12.56 -7.49 -14.85
CA ILE A 238 -12.69 -6.92 -13.50
C ILE A 238 -11.80 -5.66 -13.34
N VAL A 239 -10.63 -5.61 -13.98
CA VAL A 239 -9.78 -4.38 -14.09
C VAL A 239 -10.49 -3.23 -14.75
N SER A 240 -11.24 -3.49 -15.83
CA SER A 240 -11.92 -2.43 -16.58
C SER A 240 -12.93 -1.65 -15.72
N LYS A 241 -13.30 -2.21 -14.56
CA LYS A 241 -14.21 -1.61 -13.58
C LYS A 241 -13.50 -0.89 -12.42
N GLY A 242 -12.17 -1.03 -12.26
CA GLY A 242 -11.43 -0.53 -11.08
C GLY A 242 -9.97 -0.06 -11.28
N GLY A 243 -9.43 -0.06 -12.50
CA GLY A 243 -8.12 0.52 -12.86
C GLY A 243 -6.94 -0.47 -12.84
N GLU A 244 -5.84 -0.17 -13.55
CA GLU A 244 -4.70 -1.12 -13.73
C GLU A 244 -3.85 -1.33 -12.46
N ALA A 245 -3.73 -0.29 -11.60
CA ALA A 245 -3.08 -0.41 -10.30
C ALA A 245 -3.78 -1.40 -9.35
N LEU A 246 -5.07 -1.67 -9.60
CA LEU A 246 -5.91 -2.53 -8.77
C LEU A 246 -5.46 -3.99 -8.77
N ILE A 247 -5.27 -4.61 -9.95
CA ILE A 247 -4.81 -6.00 -10.00
C ILE A 247 -3.46 -6.12 -9.31
N THR A 248 -2.60 -5.12 -9.42
CA THR A 248 -1.28 -5.16 -8.81
C THR A 248 -1.39 -5.27 -7.28
N PHE A 249 -2.25 -4.46 -6.65
CA PHE A 249 -2.48 -4.54 -5.20
C PHE A 249 -3.21 -5.82 -4.80
N MET A 250 -4.20 -6.24 -5.58
CA MET A 250 -4.90 -7.49 -5.31
C MET A 250 -3.92 -8.66 -5.36
N ILE A 251 -3.20 -8.85 -6.48
CA ILE A 251 -2.22 -9.94 -6.66
C ILE A 251 -1.13 -9.89 -5.59
N ALA A 252 -0.47 -8.73 -5.42
CA ALA A 252 0.67 -8.64 -4.52
C ALA A 252 0.28 -8.76 -3.03
N GLY A 253 -0.88 -8.20 -2.65
CA GLY A 253 -1.30 -8.10 -1.25
C GLY A 253 -1.98 -9.35 -0.70
N HIS A 254 -2.83 -10.02 -1.49
CA HIS A 254 -3.66 -11.10 -0.93
C HIS A 254 -2.86 -12.38 -0.63
N GLU A 255 -2.03 -12.84 -1.59
CA GLU A 255 -1.36 -14.14 -1.48
C GLU A 255 -0.21 -14.10 -0.45
N THR A 256 0.48 -12.96 -0.35
CA THR A 256 1.57 -12.78 0.60
C THR A 256 1.06 -12.65 2.03
N THR A 257 0.05 -11.81 2.30
CA THR A 257 -0.53 -11.67 3.65
C THR A 257 -1.18 -12.95 4.13
N SER A 258 -1.92 -13.65 3.26
CA SER A 258 -2.53 -14.94 3.61
C SER A 258 -1.49 -16.03 3.90
N GLY A 259 -0.41 -16.10 3.13
CA GLY A 259 0.73 -16.97 3.39
C GLY A 259 1.37 -16.67 4.76
N MET A 260 1.60 -15.39 5.06
CA MET A 260 2.14 -14.94 6.35
C MET A 260 1.26 -15.39 7.52
N LEU A 261 -0.05 -15.11 7.49
CA LEU A 261 -0.98 -15.52 8.55
C LEU A 261 -1.05 -17.04 8.71
N THR A 262 -0.96 -17.79 7.61
CA THR A 262 -0.96 -19.25 7.63
C THR A 262 0.32 -19.81 8.28
N PHE A 263 1.49 -19.27 7.94
CA PHE A 263 2.76 -19.67 8.58
C PHE A 263 2.81 -19.28 10.05
N ILE A 264 2.34 -18.10 10.43
CA ILE A 264 2.23 -17.68 11.84
C ILE A 264 1.38 -18.68 12.61
N THR A 265 0.21 -19.04 12.07
CA THR A 265 -0.70 -20.00 12.70
C THR A 265 -0.02 -21.37 12.87
N TYR A 266 0.68 -21.85 11.83
CA TYR A 266 1.45 -23.09 11.89
C TYR A 266 2.53 -23.06 12.99
N GLU A 267 3.36 -22.03 13.03
CA GLU A 267 4.45 -21.92 14.01
C GLU A 267 3.93 -21.79 15.45
N LEU A 268 2.86 -21.03 15.67
CA LEU A 268 2.22 -20.94 16.98
C LEU A 268 1.66 -22.29 17.44
N LEU A 269 1.02 -23.06 16.55
CA LEU A 269 0.52 -24.40 16.89
C LEU A 269 1.63 -25.44 17.12
N LYS A 270 2.84 -25.21 16.59
CA LYS A 270 4.03 -26.02 16.89
C LYS A 270 4.81 -25.53 18.12
N SER A 271 4.53 -24.32 18.61
CA SER A 271 5.17 -23.73 19.80
C SER A 271 4.14 -23.36 20.88
N PRO A 272 3.72 -24.32 21.74
CA PRO A 272 2.76 -24.05 22.81
C PRO A 272 3.18 -22.90 23.75
N ALA A 273 4.49 -22.72 23.97
CA ALA A 273 5.01 -21.64 24.79
C ALA A 273 4.78 -20.26 24.14
N SER A 274 5.04 -20.13 22.84
CA SER A 274 4.77 -18.88 22.11
C SER A 274 3.28 -18.63 21.96
N TYR A 275 2.50 -19.69 21.70
CA TYR A 275 1.03 -19.63 21.67
C TYR A 275 0.47 -19.05 22.97
N ALA A 276 0.90 -19.57 24.13
CA ALA A 276 0.44 -19.11 25.43
C ALA A 276 0.77 -17.62 25.67
N LYS A 277 1.96 -17.16 25.25
CA LYS A 277 2.36 -15.76 25.36
C LYS A 277 1.55 -14.82 24.46
N VAL A 278 1.22 -15.24 23.24
CA VAL A 278 0.30 -14.48 22.37
C VAL A 278 -1.06 -14.34 23.05
N ARG A 279 -1.60 -15.44 23.57
CA ARG A 279 -2.88 -15.43 24.29
C ARG A 279 -2.84 -14.51 25.51
N GLU A 280 -1.80 -14.61 26.33
CA GLU A 280 -1.62 -13.75 27.51
C GLU A 280 -1.52 -12.27 27.14
N GLU A 281 -0.76 -11.94 26.08
CA GLU A 281 -0.64 -10.58 25.60
C GLU A 281 -1.97 -10.02 25.11
N VAL A 282 -2.72 -10.78 24.30
CA VAL A 282 -4.05 -10.39 23.82
C VAL A 282 -4.99 -10.14 25.00
N ASP A 283 -5.03 -11.05 25.97
CA ASP A 283 -5.90 -10.93 27.15
C ASP A 283 -5.55 -9.70 27.99
N ARG A 284 -4.24 -9.48 28.23
CA ARG A 284 -3.73 -8.35 29.02
C ARG A 284 -4.02 -7.00 28.36
N VAL A 285 -3.85 -6.91 27.05
CA VAL A 285 -3.94 -5.65 26.29
C VAL A 285 -5.39 -5.29 26.00
N LEU A 286 -6.18 -6.27 25.55
CA LEU A 286 -7.56 -6.03 25.15
C LEU A 286 -8.53 -6.03 26.32
N GLN A 287 -8.21 -6.73 27.42
CA GLN A 287 -9.01 -6.76 28.66
C GLN A 287 -10.49 -7.09 28.40
N GLY A 288 -10.76 -8.00 27.47
CA GLY A 288 -12.12 -8.39 27.08
C GLY A 288 -12.88 -7.37 26.23
N LYS A 289 -12.22 -6.36 25.64
CA LYS A 289 -12.83 -5.39 24.71
C LYS A 289 -12.34 -5.63 23.28
N PRO A 290 -13.12 -5.26 22.25
CA PRO A 290 -12.65 -5.31 20.87
C PRO A 290 -11.34 -4.53 20.68
N ILE A 291 -10.48 -5.00 19.77
CA ILE A 291 -9.27 -4.27 19.41
C ILE A 291 -9.62 -2.86 18.89
N GLN A 292 -8.75 -1.89 19.17
CA GLN A 292 -8.87 -0.48 18.81
C GLN A 292 -7.51 0.01 18.30
N PRO A 293 -7.43 1.12 17.55
CA PRO A 293 -6.17 1.61 17.00
C PRO A 293 -5.04 1.77 18.03
N GLU A 294 -5.35 2.21 19.25
CA GLU A 294 -4.41 2.40 20.35
C GLU A 294 -3.87 1.09 20.96
N HIS A 295 -4.49 -0.05 20.65
CA HIS A 295 -4.00 -1.36 21.09
C HIS A 295 -2.88 -1.88 20.18
N LEU A 296 -2.77 -1.40 18.94
CA LEU A 296 -1.79 -1.92 17.96
C LEU A 296 -0.33 -1.81 18.44
N SER A 297 0.06 -0.72 19.10
CA SER A 297 1.41 -0.59 19.71
C SER A 297 1.65 -1.51 20.88
N LYS A 298 0.59 -1.99 21.53
CA LYS A 298 0.67 -2.69 22.82
C LYS A 298 0.78 -4.21 22.64
N LEU A 299 0.97 -4.69 21.41
CA LEU A 299 1.09 -6.11 21.05
C LEU A 299 2.51 -6.49 20.55
N PRO A 300 3.59 -6.17 21.30
CA PRO A 300 4.95 -6.41 20.85
C PRO A 300 5.29 -7.90 20.66
N TYR A 301 4.69 -8.82 21.41
CA TYR A 301 4.94 -10.25 21.25
C TYR A 301 4.30 -10.80 19.96
N ILE A 302 3.10 -10.34 19.58
CA ILE A 302 2.52 -10.63 18.26
C ILE A 302 3.45 -10.13 17.14
N VAL A 303 3.97 -8.91 17.26
CA VAL A 303 4.92 -8.35 16.27
C VAL A 303 6.19 -9.21 16.20
N ALA A 304 6.72 -9.66 17.34
CA ALA A 304 7.86 -10.56 17.39
C ALA A 304 7.59 -11.92 16.73
N VAL A 305 6.40 -12.48 16.94
CA VAL A 305 5.93 -13.70 16.28
C VAL A 305 5.84 -13.51 14.77
N MET A 306 5.28 -12.38 14.31
CA MET A 306 5.21 -12.05 12.88
C MET A 306 6.61 -11.93 12.26
N ARG A 307 7.54 -11.21 12.92
CA ARG A 307 8.93 -11.07 12.48
C ARG A 307 9.62 -12.43 12.38
N GLU A 308 9.48 -13.29 13.40
CA GLU A 308 10.10 -14.61 13.42
C GLU A 308 9.49 -15.58 12.41
N ALA A 309 8.17 -15.53 12.22
CA ALA A 309 7.50 -16.33 11.19
C ALA A 309 7.94 -15.91 9.79
N LEU A 310 8.06 -14.61 9.50
CA LEU A 310 8.59 -14.14 8.20
C LEU A 310 10.09 -14.38 8.03
N ARG A 311 10.85 -14.42 9.12
CA ARG A 311 12.24 -14.87 9.10
C ARG A 311 12.30 -16.32 8.62
N LEU A 312 11.48 -17.18 9.24
CA LEU A 312 11.44 -18.61 8.95
C LEU A 312 10.66 -19.00 7.71
N HIS A 313 9.72 -18.21 7.23
CA HIS A 313 8.82 -18.57 6.15
C HIS A 313 8.33 -17.32 5.40
N PRO A 314 9.22 -16.56 4.74
CA PRO A 314 8.79 -15.41 3.95
C PRO A 314 7.96 -15.91 2.75
N PRO A 315 6.69 -15.47 2.58
CA PRO A 315 5.85 -15.91 1.47
C PRO A 315 6.45 -15.61 0.10
N ALA A 316 7.24 -14.53 -0.02
CA ALA A 316 8.12 -14.26 -1.16
C ALA A 316 9.55 -14.72 -0.82
N PRO A 317 9.96 -15.95 -1.17
CA PRO A 317 11.19 -16.55 -0.63
C PRO A 317 12.47 -16.10 -1.33
N VAL A 318 12.36 -15.38 -2.45
CA VAL A 318 13.48 -14.92 -3.28
C VAL A 318 13.18 -13.53 -3.83
N ILE A 319 14.22 -12.76 -4.11
CA ILE A 319 14.18 -11.56 -4.95
C ILE A 319 15.18 -11.71 -6.08
N ALA A 320 15.08 -10.88 -7.11
CA ALA A 320 16.01 -10.89 -8.25
C ALA A 320 16.56 -9.49 -8.52
N VAL A 321 17.87 -9.43 -8.70
CA VAL A 321 18.62 -8.22 -9.03
C VAL A 321 19.58 -8.51 -10.19
N THR A 322 20.08 -7.48 -10.84
CA THR A 322 21.11 -7.58 -11.88
C THR A 322 22.06 -6.38 -11.74
N PRO A 323 23.36 -6.56 -11.98
CA PRO A 323 24.29 -5.45 -11.86
C PRO A 323 24.21 -4.52 -13.09
N TYR A 324 24.46 -3.23 -12.88
CA TYR A 324 24.52 -2.24 -13.97
C TYR A 324 25.71 -2.49 -14.91
N GLU A 325 26.84 -2.93 -14.35
CA GLU A 325 28.09 -3.23 -15.05
C GLU A 325 28.70 -4.54 -14.52
N ASP A 326 29.78 -5.02 -15.13
CA ASP A 326 30.52 -6.17 -14.57
C ASP A 326 31.02 -5.82 -13.15
N THR A 327 30.78 -6.71 -12.20
CA THR A 327 31.17 -6.49 -10.79
C THR A 327 31.77 -7.75 -10.17
N ILE A 328 32.47 -7.60 -9.05
CA ILE A 328 33.10 -8.69 -8.31
C ILE A 328 32.48 -8.75 -6.92
N LEU A 329 31.56 -9.70 -6.71
CA LEU A 329 30.91 -9.90 -5.43
C LEU A 329 31.93 -10.33 -4.37
N CYS A 330 31.98 -9.56 -3.29
CA CYS A 330 32.86 -9.73 -2.13
C CYS A 330 34.34 -9.89 -2.50
N GLY A 331 34.78 -9.30 -3.62
CA GLY A 331 36.15 -9.44 -4.12
C GLY A 331 36.52 -10.84 -4.62
N GLU A 332 35.57 -11.78 -4.71
CA GLU A 332 35.83 -13.20 -5.03
C GLU A 332 35.19 -13.63 -6.35
N TYR A 333 33.93 -13.28 -6.59
CA TYR A 333 33.11 -13.86 -7.66
C TYR A 333 32.77 -12.83 -8.72
N LEU A 334 33.28 -13.02 -9.93
CA LEU A 334 32.91 -12.19 -11.08
C LEU A 334 31.44 -12.44 -11.46
N VAL A 335 30.65 -11.37 -11.46
CA VAL A 335 29.27 -11.34 -11.94
C VAL A 335 29.18 -10.38 -13.13
N PRO A 336 29.07 -10.90 -14.36
CA PRO A 336 28.95 -10.05 -15.54
C PRO A 336 27.65 -9.24 -15.55
N LYS A 337 27.69 -8.09 -16.22
CA LYS A 337 26.53 -7.24 -16.53
C LYS A 337 25.38 -8.05 -17.11
N GLY A 338 24.17 -7.76 -16.64
CA GLY A 338 22.96 -8.45 -17.09
C GLY A 338 22.77 -9.87 -16.54
N THR A 339 23.69 -10.38 -15.72
CA THR A 339 23.51 -11.65 -15.01
C THR A 339 22.42 -11.49 -13.97
N ILE A 340 21.42 -12.37 -13.99
CA ILE A 340 20.38 -12.39 -12.97
C ILE A 340 20.98 -12.99 -11.70
N VAL A 341 20.92 -12.23 -10.62
CA VAL A 341 21.34 -12.64 -9.27
C VAL A 341 20.10 -12.79 -8.40
N VAL A 342 19.97 -13.93 -7.73
CA VAL A 342 18.79 -14.30 -6.93
C VAL A 342 19.20 -14.54 -5.48
N PRO A 343 19.12 -13.51 -4.62
CA PRO A 343 19.17 -13.70 -3.18
C PRO A 343 18.01 -14.58 -2.69
N GLN A 344 18.36 -15.69 -2.05
CA GLN A 344 17.39 -16.60 -1.42
C GLN A 344 17.01 -16.08 -0.04
N ILE A 345 16.07 -15.13 0.03
CA ILE A 345 15.61 -14.46 1.26
C ILE A 345 15.34 -15.46 2.38
N ALA A 346 14.58 -16.51 2.07
CA ALA A 346 14.29 -17.58 3.02
C ALA A 346 15.57 -18.20 3.60
N ARG A 347 16.64 -18.36 2.82
CA ARG A 347 17.89 -18.94 3.32
C ARG A 347 18.75 -17.94 4.08
N ILE A 348 18.88 -16.72 3.56
CA ILE A 348 19.71 -15.66 4.15
C ILE A 348 19.22 -15.29 5.56
N GLN A 349 17.90 -15.27 5.74
CA GLN A 349 17.26 -15.05 7.05
C GLN A 349 17.41 -16.22 8.03
N ARG A 350 18.10 -17.30 7.62
CA ARG A 350 18.50 -18.44 8.45
C ARG A 350 19.99 -18.74 8.32
N ASP A 351 20.78 -17.78 7.84
CA ASP A 351 22.24 -17.92 7.77
C ASP A 351 22.79 -18.05 9.20
N PRO A 352 23.41 -19.18 9.57
CA PRO A 352 23.95 -19.37 10.92
C PRO A 352 25.04 -18.36 11.28
N ALA A 353 25.71 -17.74 10.31
CA ALA A 353 26.68 -16.68 10.56
C ALA A 353 26.05 -15.43 11.19
N VAL A 354 24.75 -15.21 10.96
CA VAL A 354 23.98 -14.09 11.52
C VAL A 354 23.06 -14.55 12.64
N TRP A 355 22.36 -15.66 12.44
CA TRP A 355 21.26 -16.11 13.29
C TRP A 355 21.65 -17.20 14.29
N GLY A 356 22.91 -17.66 14.26
CA GLY A 356 23.46 -18.68 15.14
C GLY A 356 23.04 -20.12 14.78
N GLU A 357 23.50 -21.08 15.57
CA GLU A 357 23.20 -22.51 15.35
C GLU A 357 21.71 -22.85 15.48
N ASP A 358 20.94 -22.02 16.19
CA ASP A 358 19.50 -22.18 16.36
C ASP A 358 18.66 -21.49 15.28
N ALA A 359 19.27 -21.11 14.14
CA ALA A 359 18.62 -20.39 13.04
C ALA A 359 17.38 -21.07 12.45
N GLU A 360 17.25 -22.39 12.56
CA GLU A 360 16.06 -23.13 12.08
C GLU A 360 14.94 -23.23 13.13
N LYS A 361 15.15 -22.73 14.36
CA LYS A 361 14.13 -22.76 15.43
C LYS A 361 13.27 -21.50 15.41
N PHE A 362 11.96 -21.67 15.60
CA PHE A 362 11.03 -20.58 15.84
C PHE A 362 11.18 -20.07 17.28
N LYS A 363 11.73 -18.86 17.41
CA LYS A 363 12.02 -18.22 18.70
C LYS A 363 11.72 -16.72 18.64
N PRO A 364 10.46 -16.30 18.85
CA PRO A 364 10.06 -14.88 18.82
C PRO A 364 10.89 -13.98 19.74
N GLU A 365 11.47 -14.52 20.81
CA GLU A 365 12.31 -13.79 21.77
C GLU A 365 13.60 -13.20 21.16
N ARG A 366 13.98 -13.60 19.93
CA ARG A 366 15.07 -12.95 19.18
C ARG A 366 14.66 -11.64 18.53
N MET A 367 13.35 -11.37 18.46
CA MET A 367 12.75 -10.20 17.81
C MET A 367 12.31 -9.11 18.78
N LEU A 368 12.68 -9.25 20.06
CA LEU A 368 12.27 -8.41 21.19
C LEU A 368 13.48 -7.76 21.87
N ASP A 369 13.19 -6.78 22.72
CA ASP A 369 14.12 -6.21 23.71
C ASP A 369 15.41 -5.66 23.10
N GLY A 370 15.34 -5.01 21.94
CA GLY A 370 16.52 -4.45 21.25
C GLY A 370 17.29 -5.46 20.39
N LYS A 371 17.02 -6.77 20.51
CA LYS A 371 17.78 -7.80 19.78
C LYS A 371 17.49 -7.82 18.29
N PHE A 372 16.27 -7.44 17.91
CA PHE A 372 15.93 -7.23 16.50
C PHE A 372 16.74 -6.05 15.96
N GLU A 373 16.86 -5.02 16.78
CA GLU A 373 17.54 -3.79 16.43
C GLU A 373 19.06 -3.96 16.29
N ASP A 374 19.64 -4.89 17.06
CA ASP A 374 21.05 -5.27 17.01
C ASP A 374 21.44 -6.15 15.80
N LEU A 375 20.47 -6.54 14.96
CA LEU A 375 20.75 -7.38 13.79
C LEU A 375 21.61 -6.65 12.75
N PRO A 376 22.51 -7.36 12.04
CA PRO A 376 23.26 -6.80 10.92
C PRO A 376 22.34 -6.22 9.83
N PRO A 377 22.82 -5.25 9.02
CA PRO A 377 21.98 -4.62 8.01
C PRO A 377 21.49 -5.67 7.02
N LYS A 378 20.22 -5.57 6.59
CA LYS A 378 19.62 -6.51 5.62
C LYS A 378 19.63 -7.98 6.07
N ALA A 379 19.78 -8.26 7.37
CA ALA A 379 19.63 -9.62 7.93
C ALA A 379 18.18 -10.12 7.88
N TRP A 380 17.21 -9.20 7.90
CA TRP A 380 15.78 -9.45 7.83
C TRP A 380 15.16 -8.57 6.75
N ILE A 381 14.75 -9.18 5.62
CA ILE A 381 14.30 -8.48 4.40
C ILE A 381 13.12 -9.22 3.70
N PRO A 382 12.08 -9.66 4.42
CA PRO A 382 10.96 -10.38 3.81
C PRO A 382 10.10 -9.47 2.91
N PHE A 383 10.29 -8.16 2.98
CA PHE A 383 9.61 -7.14 2.17
C PHE A 383 10.47 -6.58 1.03
N GLY A 384 11.60 -7.21 0.70
CA GLY A 384 12.52 -6.71 -0.32
C GLY A 384 13.49 -5.66 0.22
N ASN A 385 13.96 -4.78 -0.65
CA ASN A 385 15.07 -3.85 -0.37
C ASN A 385 14.90 -2.53 -1.13
N GLY A 386 15.29 -1.43 -0.49
CA GLY A 386 15.48 -0.12 -1.13
C GLY A 386 14.20 0.50 -1.69
N ALA A 387 14.35 1.33 -2.72
CA ALA A 387 13.22 2.00 -3.37
C ALA A 387 12.21 1.02 -4.01
N ARG A 388 12.62 -0.23 -4.25
CA ARG A 388 11.78 -1.30 -4.78
C ARG A 388 11.21 -2.24 -3.71
N ALA A 389 11.35 -1.90 -2.42
CA ALA A 389 10.73 -2.64 -1.32
C ALA A 389 9.20 -2.60 -1.38
N CYS A 390 8.56 -3.46 -0.59
CA CYS A 390 7.12 -3.59 -0.55
C CYS A 390 6.46 -2.31 0.02
N ILE A 391 5.84 -1.54 -0.87
CA ILE A 391 5.01 -0.37 -0.52
C ILE A 391 3.84 -0.74 0.41
N GLY A 392 3.29 -1.94 0.25
CA GLY A 392 2.17 -2.45 1.05
C GLY A 392 2.57 -2.98 2.43
N ARG A 393 3.84 -2.89 2.84
CA ARG A 393 4.32 -3.42 4.13
C ARG A 393 3.50 -2.91 5.31
N PRO A 394 3.27 -1.59 5.50
CA PRO A 394 2.53 -1.12 6.67
C PRO A 394 1.08 -1.62 6.69
N PHE A 395 0.45 -1.72 5.51
CA PHE A 395 -0.90 -2.27 5.33
C PHE A 395 -0.96 -3.73 5.80
N ALA A 396 -0.10 -4.59 5.26
CA ALA A 396 -0.07 -6.01 5.60
C ALA A 396 0.26 -6.23 7.09
N TRP A 397 1.11 -5.38 7.66
CA TRP A 397 1.47 -5.44 9.08
C TRP A 397 0.26 -5.17 9.98
N GLN A 398 -0.45 -4.06 9.72
CA GLN A 398 -1.61 -3.69 10.51
C GLN A 398 -2.74 -4.71 10.37
N GLU A 399 -3.04 -5.15 9.14
CA GLU A 399 -4.05 -6.18 8.88
C GLU A 399 -3.76 -7.44 9.68
N ALA A 400 -2.51 -7.92 9.67
CA ALA A 400 -2.15 -9.14 10.37
C ALA A 400 -2.23 -9.00 11.89
N ILE A 401 -1.84 -7.87 12.48
CA ILE A 401 -2.00 -7.61 13.92
C ILE A 401 -3.49 -7.65 14.30
N ILE A 402 -4.33 -6.96 13.52
CA ILE A 402 -5.79 -6.93 13.76
C ILE A 402 -6.37 -8.34 13.66
N ALA A 403 -6.03 -9.08 12.60
CA ALA A 403 -6.50 -10.44 12.40
C ALA A 403 -6.09 -11.36 13.55
N LEU A 404 -4.80 -11.41 13.89
CA LEU A 404 -4.28 -12.27 14.95
C LEU A 404 -4.87 -11.93 16.31
N ALA A 405 -4.89 -10.64 16.70
CA ALA A 405 -5.43 -10.23 17.99
C ALA A 405 -6.93 -10.55 18.11
N THR A 406 -7.71 -10.28 17.06
CA THR A 406 -9.15 -10.58 17.05
C THR A 406 -9.41 -12.08 17.10
N LEU A 407 -8.63 -12.88 16.37
CA LEU A 407 -8.75 -14.34 16.35
C LEU A 407 -8.39 -14.98 17.70
N PHE A 408 -7.24 -14.61 18.28
CA PHE A 408 -6.79 -15.13 19.59
C PHE A 408 -7.63 -14.62 20.77
N GLN A 409 -8.34 -13.50 20.61
CA GLN A 409 -9.34 -13.07 21.59
C GLN A 409 -10.55 -14.01 21.63
N ARG A 410 -10.91 -14.63 20.49
CA ARG A 410 -12.16 -15.38 20.33
C ARG A 410 -11.98 -16.89 20.36
N PHE A 411 -10.84 -17.40 19.92
CA PHE A 411 -10.62 -18.84 19.75
C PHE A 411 -9.34 -19.33 20.40
N ASP A 412 -9.38 -20.59 20.80
CA ASP A 412 -8.20 -21.45 20.91
C ASP A 412 -8.09 -22.31 19.65
N PHE A 413 -6.88 -22.44 19.09
CA PHE A 413 -6.64 -23.17 17.86
C PHE A 413 -6.00 -24.53 18.14
N VAL A 414 -6.36 -25.53 17.35
CA VAL A 414 -5.70 -26.84 17.32
C VAL A 414 -5.48 -27.29 15.88
N MET A 415 -4.41 -28.05 15.62
CA MET A 415 -4.24 -28.70 14.32
C MET A 415 -5.36 -29.75 14.12
N ALA A 416 -5.93 -29.81 12.92
CA ALA A 416 -6.90 -30.85 12.59
C ALA A 416 -6.24 -32.23 12.50
N ASP A 417 -4.96 -32.29 12.08
CA ASP A 417 -4.08 -33.44 12.20
C ASP A 417 -2.82 -33.05 12.99
N GLU A 418 -2.70 -33.53 14.22
CA GLU A 418 -1.55 -33.25 15.10
C GLU A 418 -0.21 -33.71 14.52
N ARG A 419 -0.24 -34.69 13.61
CA ARG A 419 0.94 -35.24 12.93
C ARG A 419 1.33 -34.48 11.68
N TYR A 420 0.58 -33.45 11.30
CA TYR A 420 0.92 -32.63 10.15
C TYR A 420 2.34 -32.07 10.30
N ASN A 421 3.16 -32.29 9.27
CA ASN A 421 4.47 -31.68 9.13
C ASN A 421 4.40 -30.72 7.94
N LEU A 422 5.10 -29.59 8.04
CA LEU A 422 5.06 -28.56 7.02
C LEU A 422 5.43 -29.12 5.65
N THR A 423 4.45 -29.12 4.75
CA THR A 423 4.62 -29.29 3.32
C THR A 423 4.31 -27.98 2.63
N LEU A 424 5.03 -27.63 1.57
CA LEU A 424 4.88 -26.34 0.90
C LEU A 424 4.17 -26.50 -0.44
N LYS A 425 3.24 -25.59 -0.71
CA LYS A 425 2.71 -25.33 -2.05
C LYS A 425 3.33 -24.04 -2.55
N GLN A 426 3.79 -24.05 -3.81
CA GLN A 426 4.39 -22.89 -4.43
C GLN A 426 3.61 -22.46 -5.68
N THR A 427 3.29 -21.18 -5.71
CA THR A 427 2.78 -20.41 -6.84
C THR A 427 3.83 -19.34 -7.15
N LEU A 428 3.44 -18.07 -7.29
CA LEU A 428 4.37 -16.95 -7.17
C LEU A 428 4.93 -16.83 -5.74
N THR A 429 4.14 -17.23 -4.75
CA THR A 429 4.51 -17.26 -3.32
C THR A 429 4.61 -18.69 -2.79
N ILE A 430 5.04 -18.87 -1.54
CA ILE A 430 4.98 -20.14 -0.82
C ILE A 430 3.98 -20.06 0.33
N LYS A 431 3.32 -21.19 0.63
CA LYS A 431 2.44 -21.35 1.80
C LYS A 431 2.36 -22.82 2.26
N PRO A 432 1.94 -23.08 3.51
CA PRO A 432 1.65 -24.43 3.96
C PRO A 432 0.58 -25.11 3.09
N ASP A 433 0.88 -26.30 2.57
CA ASP A 433 -0.02 -27.11 1.76
C ASP A 433 -0.82 -28.07 2.64
N ASN A 434 -2.13 -28.19 2.40
CA ASN A 434 -3.05 -29.06 3.17
C ASN A 434 -2.95 -28.90 4.70
N PHE A 435 -2.59 -27.71 5.16
CA PHE A 435 -2.56 -27.37 6.57
C PHE A 435 -3.96 -26.99 7.03
N HIS A 436 -4.52 -27.74 7.98
CA HIS A 436 -5.89 -27.54 8.48
C HIS A 436 -5.91 -27.39 10.00
N ILE A 437 -6.84 -26.59 10.49
CA ILE A 437 -7.02 -26.31 11.93
C ILE A 437 -8.48 -26.48 12.33
N ARG A 438 -8.73 -26.49 13.64
CA ARG A 438 -10.03 -26.20 14.24
C ARG A 438 -9.90 -24.98 15.15
N ALA A 439 -10.96 -24.19 15.21
CA ALA A 439 -11.06 -23.00 16.05
C ALA A 439 -12.10 -23.25 17.14
N ILE A 440 -11.65 -23.39 18.38
CA ILE A 440 -12.48 -23.69 19.56
C ILE A 440 -12.85 -22.36 20.21
N PRO A 441 -14.14 -21.98 20.27
CA PRO A 441 -14.55 -20.75 20.95
C PRO A 441 -14.10 -20.75 22.41
N ARG A 442 -13.57 -19.62 22.89
CA ARG A 442 -13.15 -19.48 24.29
C ARG A 442 -14.36 -19.26 25.20
N ASP A 443 -14.41 -19.94 26.35
CA ASP A 443 -15.53 -19.85 27.31
C ASP A 443 -15.84 -18.42 27.76
N ASN A 444 -14.82 -17.56 27.85
CA ASN A 444 -14.92 -16.16 28.27
C ASN A 444 -14.76 -15.17 27.10
N ALA A 445 -15.04 -15.59 25.86
CA ALA A 445 -14.87 -14.73 24.69
C ALA A 445 -15.86 -13.55 24.75
N PRO A 446 -15.40 -12.29 24.81
CA PRO A 446 -16.27 -11.11 24.93
C PRO A 446 -17.09 -10.90 23.66
N PRO A 447 -18.42 -10.68 23.73
CA PRO A 447 -19.29 -10.66 22.55
C PRO A 447 -18.76 -9.71 21.46
N LEU A 448 -18.79 -10.17 20.22
CA LEU A 448 -18.32 -9.38 19.08
C LEU A 448 -19.27 -8.19 18.88
N VAL A 449 -18.81 -6.99 19.21
CA VAL A 449 -19.55 -5.74 18.92
C VAL A 449 -19.07 -5.24 17.57
N ILE A 450 -19.88 -5.44 16.53
CA ILE A 450 -19.65 -4.83 15.22
C ILE A 450 -19.90 -3.33 15.39
N GLY A 451 -18.84 -2.53 15.36
CA GLY A 451 -18.96 -1.07 15.39
C GLY A 451 -19.80 -0.59 14.20
N ALA A 452 -20.63 0.43 14.41
CA ALA A 452 -21.35 1.07 13.31
C ALA A 452 -20.34 1.50 12.23
N THR A 453 -20.61 1.08 11.00
CA THR A 453 -19.82 1.41 9.81
C THR A 453 -19.48 2.90 9.79
N SER A 454 -18.19 3.23 9.64
CA SER A 454 -17.80 4.58 9.21
C SER A 454 -18.51 4.87 7.89
N ALA A 455 -19.35 5.90 7.88
CA ALA A 455 -19.91 6.45 6.67
C ALA A 455 -18.78 6.79 5.68
N PRO A 456 -19.03 6.77 4.36
CA PRO A 456 -18.01 7.10 3.37
C PRO A 456 -17.47 8.50 3.69
N LYS A 457 -16.18 8.61 4.02
CA LYS A 457 -15.51 9.91 4.10
C LYS A 457 -15.09 10.32 2.69
N PRO A 458 -15.23 11.61 2.35
CA PRO A 458 -14.86 12.14 1.05
C PRO A 458 -13.40 11.84 0.73
N SER A 459 -13.12 11.49 -0.52
CA SER A 459 -11.78 11.41 -1.09
C SER A 459 -11.05 12.73 -0.89
N ILE A 460 -9.76 12.64 -0.58
CA ILE A 460 -8.85 13.78 -0.46
C ILE A 460 -8.79 14.47 -1.83
N ASN A 461 -9.47 15.59 -1.96
CA ASN A 461 -9.23 16.54 -3.02
C ASN A 461 -7.87 17.20 -2.74
N VAL A 462 -6.87 16.93 -3.58
CA VAL A 462 -5.67 17.77 -3.70
C VAL A 462 -6.09 19.03 -4.45
N GLY A 463 -6.86 19.87 -3.77
CA GLY A 463 -7.07 21.26 -4.17
C GLY A 463 -6.04 22.08 -3.42
N GLU A 464 -5.11 22.70 -4.14
CA GLU A 464 -4.30 23.78 -3.60
C GLU A 464 -5.24 24.81 -2.95
N ALA A 465 -5.23 24.84 -1.61
CA ALA A 465 -5.83 25.94 -0.89
C ALA A 465 -4.98 27.18 -1.16
N ALA A 466 -5.49 28.07 -2.01
CA ALA A 466 -4.97 29.43 -2.09
C ALA A 466 -5.04 30.02 -0.67
N PRO A 467 -3.94 30.58 -0.13
CA PRO A 467 -3.96 31.16 1.19
C PRO A 467 -4.95 32.33 1.19
N ALA A 468 -5.85 32.33 2.17
CA ALA A 468 -6.64 33.50 2.49
C ALA A 468 -5.66 34.65 2.77
N ALA A 469 -5.67 35.66 1.89
CA ALA A 469 -4.84 36.84 2.06
C ALA A 469 -5.29 37.59 3.32
N LEU A 470 -4.51 37.46 4.39
CA LEU A 470 -4.50 38.42 5.49
C LEU A 470 -4.04 39.76 4.94
N SER A 471 -4.61 40.86 5.45
CA SER A 471 -4.25 42.21 5.03
C SER A 471 -2.75 42.48 5.28
N ASN A 472 -2.10 43.18 4.33
CA ASN A 472 -0.67 43.49 4.36
C ASN A 472 -0.19 44.20 5.66
N GLU A 473 -1.08 44.78 6.46
CA GLU A 473 -0.75 45.46 7.72
C GLU A 473 -0.50 44.49 8.90
N GLU A 474 -1.01 43.25 8.87
CA GLU A 474 -0.80 42.26 9.95
C GLU A 474 0.45 41.38 9.76
N MET A 475 0.97 41.29 8.53
CA MET A 475 2.16 40.50 8.18
C MET A 475 3.47 41.10 8.69
N GLU A 476 3.56 42.41 8.88
CA GLU A 476 4.80 43.09 9.31
C GLU A 476 5.14 42.94 10.80
N LYS A 477 4.25 42.39 11.63
CA LYS A 477 4.46 42.26 13.09
C LYS A 477 4.86 40.86 13.57
N LYS A 478 4.90 39.85 12.71
CA LYS A 478 5.18 38.45 13.10
C LYS A 478 6.62 38.03 12.75
N VAL A 479 7.21 37.20 13.60
CA VAL A 479 8.60 36.72 13.40
C VAL A 479 8.63 35.74 12.22
N PRO A 480 9.49 35.93 11.20
CA PRO A 480 9.62 34.96 10.11
C PRO A 480 10.03 33.58 10.64
N MET A 481 9.52 32.50 10.05
CA MET A 481 9.89 31.12 10.36
C MET A 481 10.01 30.32 9.06
N ALA A 482 11.02 29.45 8.96
CA ALA A 482 11.07 28.43 7.92
C ALA A 482 10.68 27.08 8.51
N VAL A 483 9.85 26.32 7.79
CA VAL A 483 9.52 24.93 8.12
C VAL A 483 9.93 24.07 6.92
N LEU A 484 10.97 23.27 7.11
CA LEU A 484 11.56 22.46 6.05
C LEU A 484 11.24 20.99 6.27
N TYR A 485 10.98 20.25 5.19
CA TYR A 485 10.72 18.81 5.32
C TYR A 485 11.40 17.91 4.30
N GLY A 486 11.73 16.70 4.76
CA GLY A 486 12.15 15.56 3.93
C GLY A 486 11.19 14.39 4.12
N SER A 487 10.48 13.98 3.07
CA SER A 487 9.36 13.03 3.18
C SER A 487 9.18 12.19 1.91
N ASN A 488 9.15 10.86 2.03
CA ASN A 488 8.74 9.95 0.95
C ASN A 488 7.30 9.45 1.15
N THR A 489 6.92 9.16 2.40
CA THR A 489 5.61 8.62 2.78
C THR A 489 4.64 9.68 3.29
N GLY A 490 4.96 10.97 3.21
CA GLY A 490 4.06 12.06 3.58
C GLY A 490 3.99 12.40 5.08
N SER A 491 4.46 11.55 6.00
CA SER A 491 4.34 11.82 7.44
C SER A 491 5.13 13.05 7.91
N SER A 492 6.38 13.20 7.48
CA SER A 492 7.21 14.38 7.82
C SER A 492 6.62 15.67 7.24
N GLU A 493 6.00 15.59 6.06
CA GLU A 493 5.31 16.71 5.43
C GLU A 493 4.05 17.10 6.20
N ALA A 494 3.25 16.13 6.64
CA ALA A 494 2.06 16.40 7.45
C ALA A 494 2.41 17.08 8.78
N PHE A 495 3.48 16.64 9.45
CA PHE A 495 3.99 17.31 10.65
C PHE A 495 4.49 18.73 10.35
N ALA A 496 5.20 18.92 9.23
CA ALA A 496 5.66 20.25 8.82
C ALA A 496 4.49 21.20 8.51
N GLN A 497 3.45 20.71 7.83
CA GLN A 497 2.22 21.46 7.58
C GLN A 497 1.53 21.85 8.89
N ARG A 498 1.46 20.93 9.86
CA ARG A 498 0.90 21.22 11.19
C ARG A 498 1.66 22.34 11.92
N ILE A 499 3.00 22.31 11.93
CA ILE A 499 3.81 23.40 12.49
C ILE A 499 3.52 24.72 11.74
N ALA A 500 3.51 24.69 10.41
CA ALA A 500 3.28 25.88 9.60
C ALA A 500 1.88 26.49 9.84
N SER A 501 0.84 25.67 9.96
CA SER A 501 -0.52 26.09 10.27
C SER A 501 -0.63 26.69 11.69
N ALA A 502 0.06 26.12 12.66
CA ALA A 502 0.08 26.61 14.05
C ALA A 502 1.00 27.84 14.26
N ALA A 503 1.87 28.17 13.29
CA ALA A 503 2.81 29.29 13.42
C ALA A 503 2.12 30.65 13.62
N ALA A 504 1.03 30.89 12.89
CA ALA A 504 0.34 32.18 12.91
C ALA A 504 -0.28 32.52 14.27
N SER A 505 -0.84 31.53 14.98
CA SER A 505 -1.40 31.68 16.32
C SER A 505 -0.33 31.76 17.41
N ASN A 506 0.89 31.32 17.11
CA ASN A 506 2.07 31.41 17.98
C ASN A 506 2.97 32.64 17.68
N GLY A 507 2.49 33.58 16.86
CA GLY A 507 3.18 34.85 16.57
C GLY A 507 4.27 34.78 15.48
N PHE A 508 4.29 33.70 14.69
CA PHE A 508 5.24 33.50 13.60
C PHE A 508 4.57 33.63 12.22
N ASN A 509 5.37 33.91 11.20
CA ASN A 509 5.00 33.84 9.80
C ASN A 509 5.81 32.73 9.12
N ALA A 510 5.22 31.54 9.02
CA ALA A 510 5.89 30.35 8.52
C ALA A 510 5.89 30.26 6.98
N ARG A 511 7.03 29.91 6.40
CA ARG A 511 7.16 29.43 5.03
C ARG A 511 7.54 27.96 5.03
N ILE A 512 6.74 27.14 4.36
CA ILE A 512 6.99 25.71 4.21
C ILE A 512 7.73 25.43 2.90
N ALA A 513 8.73 24.55 2.93
CA ALA A 513 9.45 24.10 1.75
C ALA A 513 10.04 22.69 1.96
N THR A 514 10.43 22.02 0.88
CA THR A 514 11.25 20.81 0.99
C THR A 514 12.68 21.17 1.43
N LEU A 515 13.38 20.22 2.03
CA LEU A 515 14.80 20.39 2.39
C LEU A 515 15.65 20.77 1.18
N ASP A 516 15.47 20.07 0.06
CA ASP A 516 16.20 20.34 -1.18
C ASP A 516 15.98 21.76 -1.73
N ALA A 517 14.78 22.34 -1.54
CA ALA A 517 14.48 23.70 -1.99
C ALA A 517 15.20 24.77 -1.15
N ALA A 518 15.67 24.43 0.06
CA ALA A 518 16.38 25.32 0.97
C ALA A 518 17.92 25.19 0.91
N THR A 519 18.44 24.34 0.03
CA THR A 519 19.89 24.12 -0.15
C THR A 519 20.62 25.45 -0.41
N GLY A 520 21.66 25.75 0.37
CA GLY A 520 22.42 27.00 0.30
C GLY A 520 21.70 28.29 0.75
N HIS A 521 20.45 28.23 1.22
CA HIS A 521 19.62 29.41 1.49
C HIS A 521 18.85 29.32 2.82
N LEU A 522 19.52 28.90 3.91
CA LEU A 522 18.89 28.85 5.23
C LEU A 522 18.75 30.26 5.83
N PRO A 523 17.58 30.61 6.42
CA PRO A 523 17.36 31.93 6.97
C PRO A 523 18.15 32.15 8.26
N THR A 524 18.74 33.33 8.39
CA THR A 524 19.40 33.82 9.60
C THR A 524 18.48 34.65 10.50
N ILE A 525 17.26 34.95 10.02
CA ILE A 525 16.24 35.70 10.75
C ILE A 525 15.10 34.74 11.08
N GLY A 526 14.89 34.51 12.38
CA GLY A 526 13.87 33.59 12.88
C GLY A 526 14.30 32.13 12.93
N PRO A 527 13.44 31.23 13.41
CA PRO A 527 13.77 29.81 13.54
C PRO A 527 13.57 29.04 12.22
N THR A 528 14.41 28.03 12.00
CA THR A 528 14.22 26.99 10.99
C THR A 528 13.83 25.68 11.68
N VAL A 529 12.60 25.20 11.45
CA VAL A 529 12.13 23.91 11.95
C VAL A 529 12.28 22.87 10.84
N ILE A 530 13.03 21.80 11.08
CA ILE A 530 13.28 20.74 10.11
C ILE A 530 12.55 19.47 10.55
N ILE A 531 11.73 18.89 9.67
CA ILE A 531 11.09 17.60 9.90
C ILE A 531 11.46 16.64 8.78
N THR A 532 12.26 15.62 9.08
CA THR A 532 12.80 14.75 8.03
C THR A 532 12.75 13.29 8.41
N ALA A 533 12.58 12.43 7.40
CA ALA A 533 12.60 10.99 7.57
C ALA A 533 13.96 10.37 7.23
N SER A 534 14.19 9.16 7.73
CA SER A 534 15.25 8.25 7.22
C SER A 534 14.61 7.03 6.59
N PHE A 535 14.98 6.73 5.35
CA PHE A 535 14.52 5.54 4.63
C PHE A 535 15.70 4.61 4.44
N GLU A 536 15.73 3.51 5.21
CA GLU A 536 16.88 2.57 5.22
C GLU A 536 18.24 3.26 5.46
N GLY A 537 18.21 4.41 6.14
CA GLY A 537 19.36 5.25 6.42
C GLY A 537 19.66 6.31 5.39
N GLU A 538 19.03 6.28 4.23
CA GLU A 538 19.19 7.30 3.19
C GLU A 538 18.19 8.46 3.38
N PRO A 539 18.53 9.66 2.88
CA PRO A 539 17.63 10.81 2.95
C PRO A 539 16.38 10.58 2.12
N ALA A 540 15.30 11.27 2.47
CA ALA A 540 14.13 11.36 1.61
C ALA A 540 14.50 11.91 0.23
N ASP A 541 13.70 11.57 -0.79
CA ASP A 541 13.94 11.91 -2.19
C ASP A 541 14.04 13.44 -2.39
N ASN A 542 13.33 14.22 -1.56
CA ASN A 542 13.34 15.68 -1.54
C ASN A 542 14.27 16.29 -0.47
N ALA A 543 15.24 15.52 0.03
CA ALA A 543 16.25 15.96 1.01
C ALA A 543 17.69 15.57 0.63
N GLY A 544 17.88 14.78 -0.44
CA GLY A 544 19.19 14.26 -0.82
C GLY A 544 20.24 15.33 -1.12
N ARG A 545 19.86 16.39 -1.85
CA ARG A 545 20.78 17.48 -2.20
C ARG A 545 21.16 18.30 -0.97
N PHE A 546 20.18 18.57 -0.10
CA PHE A 546 20.42 19.28 1.15
C PHE A 546 21.40 18.52 2.06
N VAL A 547 21.20 17.21 2.22
CA VAL A 547 22.08 16.37 3.03
C VAL A 547 23.48 16.26 2.43
N GLN A 548 23.58 16.16 1.11
CA GLN A 548 24.87 16.16 0.41
C GLN A 548 25.63 17.47 0.65
N ASP A 549 24.96 18.61 0.46
CA ASP A 549 25.53 19.95 0.68
C ASP A 549 26.09 20.08 2.11
N LEU A 550 25.27 19.80 3.11
CA LEU A 550 25.66 19.79 4.53
C LEU A 550 26.83 18.86 4.86
N THR A 551 26.90 17.71 4.20
CA THR A 551 27.99 16.74 4.45
C THR A 551 29.31 17.21 3.85
N THR A 552 29.26 18.00 2.77
CA THR A 552 30.43 18.53 2.06
C THR A 552 30.89 19.92 2.54
N MET A 553 30.10 20.61 3.35
CA MET A 553 30.47 21.90 3.94
C MET A 553 31.69 21.78 4.85
N ASN A 554 32.63 22.71 4.69
CA ASN A 554 33.76 22.96 5.59
C ASN A 554 33.59 24.37 6.18
N ASP A 555 34.18 24.63 7.36
CA ASP A 555 34.07 25.88 8.15
C ASP A 555 32.74 26.06 8.91
N THR A 556 32.43 27.29 9.39
CA THR A 556 31.19 27.66 10.10
C THR A 556 30.23 28.51 9.24
N PRO A 557 29.78 28.03 8.07
CA PRO A 557 28.99 28.82 7.12
C PRO A 557 27.55 29.11 7.57
N LEU A 558 27.07 28.46 8.63
CA LEU A 558 25.69 28.60 9.13
C LEU A 558 25.61 29.47 10.40
N GLU A 559 26.62 30.29 10.67
CA GLU A 559 26.61 31.24 11.78
C GLU A 559 25.41 32.20 11.65
N GLY A 560 24.63 32.31 12.72
CA GLY A 560 23.38 33.09 12.76
C GLY A 560 22.12 32.30 12.38
N VAL A 561 22.23 31.09 11.83
CA VAL A 561 21.07 30.20 11.62
C VAL A 561 20.68 29.58 12.96
N SER A 562 19.38 29.56 13.27
CA SER A 562 18.83 28.88 14.45
C SER A 562 17.86 27.78 14.02
N TYR A 563 17.98 26.58 14.57
CA TYR A 563 17.22 25.43 14.08
C TYR A 563 16.71 24.47 15.17
N ALA A 564 15.68 23.70 14.84
CA ALA A 564 15.20 22.55 15.61
C ALA A 564 14.85 21.40 14.66
N VAL A 565 15.12 20.16 15.06
CA VAL A 565 14.90 18.97 14.21
C VAL A 565 13.92 18.00 14.87
N PHE A 566 12.94 17.53 14.12
CA PHE A 566 12.18 16.33 14.45
C PHE A 566 12.45 15.24 13.42
N GLY A 567 12.84 14.06 13.90
CA GLY A 567 13.20 12.93 13.06
C GLY A 567 12.12 11.86 12.99
N CYS A 568 11.73 11.49 11.77
CA CYS A 568 10.83 10.38 11.47
C CYS A 568 11.65 9.15 11.07
N GLY A 569 12.14 8.40 12.05
CA GLY A 569 12.86 7.14 11.84
C GLY A 569 11.89 5.96 11.84
N ASN A 570 12.37 4.76 11.54
CA ASN A 570 11.58 3.53 11.71
C ASN A 570 12.52 2.46 12.26
N ARG A 571 12.17 1.91 13.43
CA ARG A 571 12.99 0.93 14.15
C ARG A 571 13.12 -0.39 13.43
N ASP A 572 12.28 -0.65 12.44
CA ASP A 572 12.46 -1.79 11.56
C ASP A 572 13.76 -1.72 10.73
N TRP A 573 14.34 -0.52 10.55
CA TRP A 573 15.68 -0.32 9.98
C TRP A 573 16.66 0.12 11.06
N ALA A 574 16.75 -0.68 12.11
CA ALA A 574 17.39 -0.34 13.37
C ALA A 574 18.79 0.28 13.29
N LEU A 575 19.70 -0.29 12.51
CA LEU A 575 21.07 0.24 12.35
C LEU A 575 21.12 1.64 11.72
N THR A 576 20.04 2.00 11.04
CA THR A 576 19.88 3.29 10.37
C THR A 576 18.76 4.12 10.99
N TYR A 577 18.27 3.72 12.16
CA TYR A 577 17.20 4.41 12.87
C TYR A 577 17.63 5.84 13.17
N GLN A 578 16.87 6.79 12.62
CA GLN A 578 17.10 8.24 12.72
C GLN A 578 18.42 8.72 12.08
N ARG A 579 19.07 7.94 11.20
CA ARG A 579 20.40 8.30 10.64
C ARG A 579 20.43 9.71 10.03
N ILE A 580 19.46 10.06 9.19
CA ILE A 580 19.43 11.34 8.49
C ILE A 580 19.03 12.51 9.38
N PRO A 581 17.98 12.43 10.22
CA PRO A 581 17.72 13.45 11.23
C PRO A 581 18.92 13.70 12.16
N LYS A 582 19.62 12.64 12.60
CA LYS A 582 20.85 12.75 13.40
C LYS A 582 21.95 13.46 12.62
N LEU A 583 22.20 13.03 11.38
CA LEU A 583 23.22 13.62 10.51
C LEU A 583 22.96 15.12 10.30
N ILE A 584 21.72 15.52 9.97
CA ILE A 584 21.38 16.94 9.77
C ILE A 584 21.60 17.73 11.06
N ASP A 585 21.08 17.25 12.19
CA ASP A 585 21.21 17.91 13.49
C ASP A 585 22.69 18.11 13.89
N GLU A 586 23.50 17.05 13.84
CA GLU A 586 24.92 17.11 14.17
C GLU A 586 25.72 18.00 13.21
N LYS A 587 25.46 17.91 11.90
CA LYS A 587 26.19 18.68 10.88
C LYS A 587 25.81 20.16 10.89
N MET A 588 24.54 20.49 11.15
CA MET A 588 24.08 21.87 11.30
C MET A 588 24.78 22.55 12.48
N GLU A 589 24.87 21.88 13.63
CA GLU A 589 25.59 22.40 14.81
C GLU A 589 27.09 22.53 14.54
N ALA A 590 27.71 21.53 13.93
CA ALA A 590 29.13 21.57 13.57
C ALA A 590 29.46 22.71 12.56
N ALA A 591 28.52 23.05 11.69
CA ALA A 591 28.62 24.15 10.73
C ALA A 591 28.29 25.55 11.33
N GLY A 592 28.08 25.65 12.64
CA GLY A 592 27.90 26.92 13.36
C GLY A 592 26.44 27.36 13.58
N ALA A 593 25.45 26.56 13.20
CA ALA A 593 24.05 26.87 13.48
C ALA A 593 23.71 26.62 14.96
N LYS A 594 22.85 27.46 15.53
CA LYS A 594 22.40 27.35 16.92
C LYS A 594 21.21 26.39 17.04
N ARG A 595 21.41 25.27 17.73
CA ARG A 595 20.34 24.33 18.12
C ARG A 595 19.42 25.00 19.14
N LEU A 596 18.12 25.07 18.84
CA LEU A 596 17.09 25.70 19.68
C LEU A 596 16.48 24.72 20.68
N LEU A 597 16.25 23.48 20.26
CA LEU A 597 15.63 22.41 21.03
C LEU A 597 16.34 21.09 20.76
N GLU A 598 16.36 20.19 21.75
CA GLU A 598 16.84 18.82 21.54
C GLU A 598 16.05 18.13 20.42
N ARG A 599 16.75 17.35 19.59
CA ARG A 599 16.14 16.69 18.44
C ARG A 599 15.06 15.71 18.90
N GLY A 600 13.86 15.85 18.35
CA GLY A 600 12.78 14.91 18.59
C GLY A 600 12.92 13.63 17.76
N GLU A 601 12.38 12.52 18.26
CA GLU A 601 12.41 11.23 17.61
C GLU A 601 11.02 10.60 17.58
N GLY A 602 10.51 10.31 16.39
CA GLY A 602 9.36 9.45 16.17
C GLY A 602 9.75 8.14 15.48
N ASP A 603 9.17 7.04 15.93
CA ASP A 603 9.28 5.72 15.28
C ASP A 603 8.06 5.44 14.41
N ALA A 604 8.20 5.54 13.09
CA ALA A 604 7.12 5.37 12.13
C ALA A 604 6.54 3.95 12.07
N ALA A 605 7.24 2.94 12.61
CA ALA A 605 6.66 1.60 12.82
C ALA A 605 5.99 1.45 14.20
N GLY A 606 6.27 2.35 15.13
CA GLY A 606 5.69 2.38 16.47
C GLY A 606 4.39 3.18 16.51
N ALA A 607 3.41 2.78 17.33
CA ALA A 607 2.16 3.54 17.39
C ALA A 607 2.25 4.85 18.20
N GLU A 608 3.34 5.07 18.94
CA GLU A 608 3.65 6.35 19.61
C GLU A 608 4.24 7.39 18.65
N PHE A 609 4.28 7.12 17.34
CA PHE A 609 4.87 8.02 16.35
C PHE A 609 4.31 9.44 16.42
N PHE A 610 2.98 9.56 16.48
CA PHE A 610 2.29 10.85 16.59
C PHE A 610 2.40 11.43 17.99
N ASP A 611 2.28 10.60 19.04
CA ASP A 611 2.39 11.05 20.43
C ASP A 611 3.79 11.65 20.72
N SER A 612 4.84 11.06 20.13
CA SER A 612 6.21 11.56 20.24
C SER A 612 6.36 12.92 19.57
N PHE A 613 5.70 13.11 18.42
CA PHE A 613 5.64 14.41 17.75
C PHE A 613 4.87 15.44 18.57
N ASP A 614 3.69 15.08 19.08
CA ASP A 614 2.85 15.95 19.90
C ASP A 614 3.60 16.45 21.15
N ALA A 615 4.27 15.52 21.85
CA ALA A 615 5.08 15.85 23.03
C ALA A 615 6.28 16.76 22.69
N TRP A 616 6.87 16.60 21.51
CA TRP A 616 7.96 17.46 21.05
C TRP A 616 7.47 18.83 20.57
N GLU A 617 6.34 18.89 19.88
CA GLU A 617 5.72 20.13 19.39
C GLU A 617 5.36 21.09 20.54
N VAL A 618 4.80 20.58 21.64
CA VAL A 618 4.53 21.40 22.83
C VAL A 618 5.80 22.10 23.31
N LYS A 619 6.90 21.35 23.45
CA LYS A 619 8.21 21.90 23.86
C LYS A 619 8.80 22.87 22.84
N LEU A 620 8.57 22.62 21.56
CA LEU A 620 8.95 23.53 20.48
C LEU A 620 8.28 24.89 20.66
N TRP A 621 6.96 24.95 20.81
CA TRP A 621 6.25 26.22 20.96
C TRP A 621 6.63 26.98 22.24
N GLU A 622 6.85 26.27 23.36
CA GLU A 622 7.37 26.86 24.61
C GLU A 622 8.76 27.48 24.42
N THR A 623 9.65 26.78 23.72
CA THR A 623 11.02 27.23 23.45
C THR A 623 11.03 28.44 22.53
N LEU A 624 10.27 28.38 21.44
CA LEU A 624 10.22 29.45 20.44
C LEU A 624 9.59 30.73 20.98
N SER A 625 8.50 30.63 21.73
CA SER A 625 7.87 31.80 22.37
C SER A 625 8.80 32.48 23.37
N THR A 626 9.61 31.70 24.10
CA THR A 626 10.60 32.23 25.04
C THR A 626 11.74 32.96 24.32
N ILE A 627 12.30 32.36 23.25
CA ILE A 627 13.48 32.89 22.55
C ILE A 627 13.13 34.11 21.68
N TYR A 628 11.98 34.09 21.02
CA TYR A 628 11.56 35.13 20.08
C TYR A 628 10.53 36.10 20.69
N HIS A 629 10.23 35.96 21.98
CA HIS A 629 9.30 36.82 22.73
C HIS A 629 7.92 36.97 22.07
N THR A 630 7.40 35.88 21.48
CA THR A 630 6.08 35.87 20.85
C THR A 630 4.99 35.54 21.87
N THR A 631 3.77 36.02 21.63
CA THR A 631 2.61 35.72 22.48
C THR A 631 1.68 34.75 21.75
N SER A 632 1.42 33.59 22.36
CA SER A 632 0.42 32.66 21.84
C SER A 632 -0.98 33.24 22.09
N THR A 633 -1.77 33.42 21.03
CA THR A 633 -3.19 33.75 21.19
C THR A 633 -3.93 32.46 21.56
N ASN A 634 -3.81 32.06 22.83
CA ASN A 634 -4.59 30.98 23.43
C ASN A 634 -6.06 31.42 23.56
N ARG A 635 -6.75 31.51 22.43
CA ARG A 635 -8.17 31.21 22.42
C ARG A 635 -8.28 29.79 21.88
N PRO A 636 -8.99 28.88 22.56
CA PRO A 636 -9.53 27.74 21.85
C PRO A 636 -10.42 28.36 20.77
N THR A 637 -9.95 28.40 19.53
CA THR A 637 -10.87 28.09 18.45
C THR A 637 -11.31 26.68 18.77
N GLU A 638 -12.38 26.56 19.55
CA GLU A 638 -13.40 25.57 19.18
C GLU A 638 -13.46 25.70 17.66
N GLU A 639 -13.04 24.65 16.94
CA GLU A 639 -13.55 24.46 15.61
C GLU A 639 -15.06 24.33 15.82
N GLU A 640 -15.73 25.48 15.88
CA GLU A 640 -17.15 25.56 15.81
C GLU A 640 -17.41 25.04 14.41
N LEU A 641 -17.69 23.74 14.32
CA LEU A 641 -18.14 23.11 13.10
C LEU A 641 -19.52 23.73 12.85
N VAL A 642 -19.52 24.92 12.27
CA VAL A 642 -20.75 25.60 11.89
C VAL A 642 -21.26 24.85 10.68
N VAL A 643 -22.02 23.79 10.93
CA VAL A 643 -22.83 23.14 9.91
C VAL A 643 -23.94 24.11 9.57
N LYS A 644 -23.64 25.02 8.64
CA LYS A 644 -24.69 25.77 7.95
C LYS A 644 -25.34 24.78 6.99
N LEU A 645 -26.48 24.23 7.40
CA LEU A 645 -27.42 23.62 6.47
C LEU A 645 -27.89 24.72 5.50
N TYR A 646 -27.24 24.80 4.35
CA TYR A 646 -27.72 25.58 3.24
C TYR A 646 -28.89 24.80 2.62
N GLY A 647 -30.09 25.13 3.07
CA GLY A 647 -31.34 24.59 2.55
C GLY A 647 -31.84 23.32 3.24
N THR A 648 -33.13 23.06 3.10
CA THR A 648 -33.89 21.95 3.72
C THR A 648 -33.84 20.66 2.89
N GLY A 649 -32.89 20.54 1.95
CA GLY A 649 -32.93 19.51 0.89
C GLY A 649 -33.98 19.78 -0.20
N MET A 650 -34.76 20.86 -0.09
CA MET A 650 -35.84 21.21 -1.03
C MET A 650 -35.44 22.26 -2.08
N GLU A 651 -34.17 22.67 -2.13
CA GLU A 651 -33.73 23.73 -3.05
C GLU A 651 -34.08 23.41 -4.51
N ARG A 652 -33.95 22.14 -4.91
CA ARG A 652 -34.36 21.67 -6.23
C ARG A 652 -35.85 21.91 -6.49
N ALA A 653 -36.69 21.60 -5.51
CA ALA A 653 -38.13 21.81 -5.64
C ALA A 653 -38.48 23.31 -5.70
N ILE A 654 -37.86 24.13 -4.86
CA ILE A 654 -38.02 25.59 -4.87
C ILE A 654 -37.58 26.19 -6.22
N SER A 655 -36.41 25.81 -6.73
CA SER A 655 -35.92 26.26 -8.05
C SER A 655 -36.84 25.82 -9.19
N LEU A 656 -37.47 24.65 -9.09
CA LEU A 656 -38.46 24.14 -10.03
C LEU A 656 -39.89 24.65 -9.74
N ARG A 657 -40.03 25.66 -8.88
CA ARG A 657 -41.30 26.34 -8.53
C ARG A 657 -42.33 25.43 -7.86
N GLN A 658 -41.85 24.45 -7.10
CA GLN A 658 -42.65 23.54 -6.27
C GLN A 658 -42.23 23.70 -4.79
N PRO A 659 -42.45 24.88 -4.17
CA PRO A 659 -41.98 25.15 -2.80
C PRO A 659 -42.63 24.24 -1.75
N ASP A 660 -43.82 23.69 -2.05
CA ASP A 660 -44.59 22.81 -1.17
C ASP A 660 -44.26 21.31 -1.34
N ALA A 661 -43.27 20.97 -2.17
CA ALA A 661 -42.88 19.58 -2.36
C ALA A 661 -42.15 19.03 -1.12
N ALA A 662 -42.41 17.76 -0.81
CA ALA A 662 -41.76 17.04 0.28
C ALA A 662 -41.18 15.70 -0.18
N LEU A 663 -40.24 15.15 0.60
CA LEU A 663 -39.64 13.84 0.33
C LEU A 663 -40.68 12.75 0.68
N GLY A 664 -41.17 12.06 -0.35
CA GLY A 664 -42.10 10.93 -0.21
C GLY A 664 -41.40 9.58 -0.39
N LYS A 665 -42.00 8.52 0.16
CA LYS A 665 -41.48 7.15 0.05
C LYS A 665 -42.29 6.36 -0.98
N VAL A 666 -41.60 5.69 -1.90
CA VAL A 666 -42.23 4.75 -2.83
C VAL A 666 -42.45 3.43 -2.09
N VAL A 667 -43.70 3.01 -1.94
CA VAL A 667 -44.06 1.77 -1.23
C VAL A 667 -44.21 0.59 -2.20
N GLU A 668 -44.58 0.86 -3.44
CA GLU A 668 -44.65 -0.17 -4.48
C GLU A 668 -44.25 0.39 -5.85
N ASN A 669 -43.59 -0.43 -6.67
CA ASN A 669 -43.33 -0.13 -8.07
C ASN A 669 -43.34 -1.44 -8.88
N ARG A 670 -44.42 -1.70 -9.61
CA ARG A 670 -44.60 -2.90 -10.44
C ARG A 670 -44.82 -2.56 -11.90
N ILE A 671 -44.22 -3.33 -12.79
CA ILE A 671 -44.42 -3.21 -14.24
C ILE A 671 -45.78 -3.83 -14.59
N LEU A 672 -46.61 -3.08 -15.30
CA LEU A 672 -47.95 -3.52 -15.74
C LEU A 672 -47.95 -4.12 -17.15
N THR A 673 -46.84 -4.01 -17.88
CA THR A 673 -46.73 -4.43 -19.29
C THR A 673 -45.74 -5.57 -19.46
N SER A 674 -46.17 -6.67 -20.07
CA SER A 674 -45.38 -7.89 -20.26
C SER A 674 -44.63 -7.93 -21.61
N ASN A 675 -43.86 -6.89 -21.96
CA ASN A 675 -43.17 -6.63 -23.24
C ASN A 675 -43.90 -5.67 -24.20
N ALA A 676 -43.98 -4.39 -23.85
CA ALA A 676 -44.39 -3.32 -24.76
C ALA A 676 -43.20 -2.38 -25.02
N GLU A 677 -43.17 -1.72 -26.20
CA GLU A 677 -42.16 -0.69 -26.55
C GLU A 677 -42.12 0.47 -25.54
N GLN A 678 -43.22 0.70 -24.81
CA GLN A 678 -43.28 1.63 -23.69
C GLN A 678 -43.74 0.93 -22.43
N GLU A 679 -42.87 0.94 -21.43
CA GLU A 679 -43.08 0.36 -20.12
C GLU A 679 -44.09 1.18 -19.32
N LYS A 680 -45.19 0.56 -18.86
CA LYS A 680 -46.11 1.19 -17.91
C LYS A 680 -45.90 0.60 -16.52
N ARG A 681 -45.87 1.46 -15.50
CA ARG A 681 -45.68 1.07 -14.10
C ARG A 681 -46.86 1.52 -13.25
N HIS A 682 -47.23 0.68 -12.30
CA HIS A 682 -48.01 1.08 -11.13
C HIS A 682 -47.02 1.46 -10.04
N ILE A 683 -47.18 2.66 -9.49
CA ILE A 683 -46.33 3.16 -8.43
C ILE A 683 -47.22 3.66 -7.30
N GLU A 684 -46.94 3.20 -6.09
CA GLU A 684 -47.62 3.66 -4.87
C GLU A 684 -46.65 4.49 -4.04
N PHE A 685 -47.15 5.61 -3.51
CA PHE A 685 -46.39 6.54 -2.70
C PHE A 685 -47.05 6.69 -1.34
N GLU A 686 -46.25 6.60 -0.28
CA GLU A 686 -46.62 7.04 1.05
C GLU A 686 -46.49 8.56 1.11
N LEU A 687 -47.60 9.25 1.43
CA LEU A 687 -47.61 10.70 1.56
C LEU A 687 -46.76 11.11 2.78
N PRO A 688 -45.97 12.20 2.68
CA PRO A 688 -45.21 12.73 3.81
C PRO A 688 -46.10 13.07 5.00
N GLU A 689 -45.51 13.05 6.21
CA GLU A 689 -46.22 13.45 7.43
C GLU A 689 -46.85 14.84 7.27
N ASN A 690 -48.15 14.95 7.55
CA ASN A 690 -48.99 16.14 7.40
C ASN A 690 -49.44 16.51 5.97
N MET A 691 -49.24 15.65 4.97
CA MET A 691 -49.80 15.82 3.63
C MET A 691 -51.07 14.97 3.44
N THR A 692 -52.14 15.56 2.93
CA THR A 692 -53.38 14.87 2.57
C THR A 692 -53.62 14.97 1.07
N TYR A 693 -54.19 13.92 0.48
CA TYR A 693 -54.57 13.90 -0.94
C TYR A 693 -56.00 13.40 -1.09
N ASN A 694 -56.83 14.15 -1.79
CA ASN A 694 -58.18 13.78 -2.18
C ASN A 694 -58.27 13.60 -3.71
N ALA A 695 -59.24 12.81 -4.16
CA ALA A 695 -59.51 12.66 -5.58
C ALA A 695 -59.86 14.02 -6.22
N GLY A 696 -59.03 14.47 -7.16
CA GLY A 696 -59.14 15.79 -7.79
C GLY A 696 -58.00 16.75 -7.42
N ASP A 697 -57.21 16.44 -6.40
CA ASP A 697 -56.04 17.23 -6.04
C ASP A 697 -54.91 17.06 -7.08
N TYR A 698 -54.16 18.14 -7.29
CA TYR A 698 -52.99 18.13 -8.18
C TYR A 698 -51.74 17.69 -7.40
N LEU A 699 -51.09 16.62 -7.87
CA LEU A 699 -49.85 16.10 -7.30
C LEU A 699 -48.70 16.34 -8.28
N ALA A 700 -47.70 17.11 -7.86
CA ALA A 700 -46.45 17.29 -8.59
C ALA A 700 -45.41 16.26 -8.12
N ILE A 701 -44.81 15.52 -9.06
CA ILE A 701 -43.73 14.57 -8.78
C ILE A 701 -42.49 15.06 -9.52
N LEU A 702 -41.35 15.13 -8.84
CA LEU A 702 -40.07 15.59 -9.39
C LEU A 702 -39.16 14.40 -9.72
N PRO A 703 -39.27 13.79 -10.91
CA PRO A 703 -38.47 12.61 -11.29
C PRO A 703 -37.00 12.97 -11.47
N THR A 704 -36.10 12.00 -11.32
CA THR A 704 -34.69 12.13 -11.67
C THR A 704 -34.40 11.34 -12.95
N ASN A 705 -33.50 11.84 -13.80
CA ASN A 705 -33.05 11.10 -14.96
C ASN A 705 -32.43 9.75 -14.53
N PRO A 706 -32.61 8.68 -15.33
CA PRO A 706 -31.97 7.40 -15.07
C PRO A 706 -30.44 7.57 -14.97
N PRO A 707 -29.77 6.95 -13.98
CA PRO A 707 -28.32 7.05 -13.83
C PRO A 707 -27.53 6.64 -15.07
N ALA A 708 -28.07 5.73 -15.89
CA ALA A 708 -27.48 5.33 -17.16
C ALA A 708 -27.50 6.45 -18.21
N SER A 709 -28.59 7.23 -18.29
CA SER A 709 -28.72 8.36 -19.20
C SER A 709 -27.75 9.49 -18.83
N VAL A 710 -27.63 9.78 -17.54
CA VAL A 710 -26.67 10.76 -17.02
C VAL A 710 -25.24 10.33 -17.31
N ARG A 711 -24.87 9.08 -17.00
CA ARG A 711 -23.57 8.49 -17.33
C ARG A 711 -23.24 8.55 -18.81
N ARG A 712 -24.22 8.33 -19.69
CA ARG A 712 -24.04 8.43 -21.14
C ARG A 712 -23.60 9.83 -21.56
N VAL A 713 -24.12 10.90 -20.93
CA VAL A 713 -23.70 12.28 -21.20
C VAL A 713 -22.25 12.50 -20.78
N PHE A 714 -21.90 12.13 -19.54
CA PHE A 714 -20.52 12.23 -19.05
C PHE A 714 -19.53 11.48 -19.94
N ALA A 715 -19.85 10.23 -20.31
CA ALA A 715 -19.02 9.44 -21.21
C ALA A 715 -18.90 10.05 -22.61
N ARG A 716 -20.00 10.55 -23.19
CA ARG A 716 -20.04 11.09 -24.55
C ARG A 716 -19.22 12.37 -24.72
N TYR A 717 -19.18 13.20 -23.67
CA TYR A 717 -18.46 14.47 -23.65
C TYR A 717 -17.15 14.41 -22.86
N LYS A 718 -16.76 13.23 -22.36
CA LYS A 718 -15.54 12.99 -21.56
C LYS A 718 -15.44 13.92 -20.34
N LEU A 719 -16.57 14.17 -19.69
CA LEU A 719 -16.66 15.02 -18.50
C LEU A 719 -16.53 14.15 -17.24
N SER A 720 -15.90 14.67 -16.20
CA SER A 720 -15.85 14.01 -14.89
C SER A 720 -17.21 14.09 -14.20
N GLU A 721 -17.66 13.01 -13.55
CA GLU A 721 -18.88 13.03 -12.71
C GLU A 721 -18.72 13.95 -11.48
N GLU A 722 -17.47 14.25 -11.10
CA GLU A 722 -17.11 15.19 -10.03
C GLU A 722 -16.98 16.64 -10.52
N ALA A 723 -17.26 16.90 -11.81
CA ALA A 723 -17.14 18.23 -12.39
C ALA A 723 -18.10 19.21 -11.71
N MET A 724 -17.55 20.30 -11.18
CA MET A 724 -18.29 21.46 -10.66
C MET A 724 -18.43 22.51 -11.76
N ILE A 725 -19.63 23.07 -11.91
CA ILE A 725 -19.92 24.15 -12.86
C ILE A 725 -20.58 25.33 -12.16
N THR A 726 -20.40 26.54 -12.71
CA THR A 726 -21.17 27.72 -12.30
C THR A 726 -22.01 28.16 -13.50
N ILE A 727 -23.33 28.21 -13.33
CA ILE A 727 -24.25 28.65 -14.38
C ILE A 727 -24.55 30.14 -14.18
N ASN A 728 -24.27 30.94 -15.21
CA ASN A 728 -24.66 32.35 -15.23
C ASN A 728 -25.80 32.52 -16.24
N ALA A 729 -26.91 33.12 -15.81
CA ALA A 729 -28.03 33.43 -16.68
C ALA A 729 -28.34 34.92 -16.64
N SER A 730 -28.55 35.52 -17.81
CA SER A 730 -28.95 36.92 -17.96
C SER A 730 -30.46 37.14 -17.77
N GLY A 731 -31.25 36.06 -17.67
CA GLY A 731 -32.71 36.09 -17.50
C GLY A 731 -33.23 35.02 -16.54
N ALA A 732 -34.54 35.01 -16.30
CA ALA A 732 -35.18 34.09 -15.37
C ALA A 732 -35.04 32.62 -15.83
N THR A 733 -34.49 31.77 -14.97
CA THR A 733 -34.29 30.33 -15.21
C THR A 733 -34.60 29.52 -13.96
N THR A 734 -34.87 28.22 -14.12
CA THR A 734 -35.03 27.25 -13.04
C THR A 734 -33.71 26.54 -12.69
N LEU A 735 -32.64 26.83 -13.44
CA LEU A 735 -31.30 26.30 -13.16
C LEU A 735 -30.68 27.01 -11.95
N PRO A 736 -29.84 26.33 -11.16
CA PRO A 736 -29.10 26.95 -10.06
C PRO A 736 -28.03 27.89 -10.63
N THR A 737 -28.20 29.20 -10.49
CA THR A 737 -27.28 30.22 -11.01
C THR A 737 -26.45 30.90 -9.93
N GLY A 738 -25.31 31.46 -10.33
CA GLY A 738 -24.47 32.32 -9.48
C GLY A 738 -23.75 31.60 -8.33
N ARG A 739 -23.74 30.27 -8.32
CA ARG A 739 -23.00 29.43 -7.36
C ARG A 739 -22.43 28.17 -8.04
N PRO A 740 -21.31 27.63 -7.54
CA PRO A 740 -20.83 26.31 -7.96
C PRO A 740 -21.86 25.23 -7.64
N VAL A 741 -22.13 24.33 -8.59
CA VAL A 741 -23.01 23.16 -8.46
C VAL A 741 -22.38 21.97 -9.17
N GLU A 742 -22.60 20.76 -8.66
CA GLU A 742 -22.18 19.55 -9.35
C GLU A 742 -22.93 19.43 -10.69
N LEU A 743 -22.19 19.23 -11.78
CA LEU A 743 -22.77 19.02 -13.10
C LEU A 743 -23.70 17.79 -13.08
N LYS A 744 -23.35 16.76 -12.29
CA LYS A 744 -24.16 15.56 -12.10
C LYS A 744 -25.53 15.89 -11.51
N GLN A 745 -25.59 16.80 -10.54
CA GLN A 745 -26.84 17.23 -9.92
C GLN A 745 -27.73 17.96 -10.95
N VAL A 746 -27.14 18.81 -11.79
CA VAL A 746 -27.85 19.51 -12.87
C VAL A 746 -28.42 18.51 -13.88
N LEU A 747 -27.57 17.61 -14.40
CA LEU A 747 -27.96 16.60 -15.39
C LEU A 747 -28.93 15.56 -14.85
N SER A 748 -28.91 15.28 -13.55
CA SER A 748 -29.81 14.30 -12.93
C SER A 748 -31.18 14.89 -12.62
N GLY A 749 -31.25 16.16 -12.25
CA GLY A 749 -32.45 16.71 -11.60
C GLY A 749 -33.02 18.02 -12.16
N TYR A 750 -32.27 18.78 -12.96
CA TYR A 750 -32.70 20.11 -13.41
C TYR A 750 -33.00 20.20 -14.92
N VAL A 751 -32.63 19.17 -15.68
CA VAL A 751 -32.88 19.08 -17.13
C VAL A 751 -33.46 17.71 -17.48
N GLU A 752 -34.20 17.61 -18.59
CA GLU A 752 -34.72 16.33 -19.10
C GLU A 752 -33.82 15.83 -20.24
N LEU A 753 -33.10 14.72 -20.01
CA LEU A 753 -32.13 14.19 -20.99
C LEU A 753 -32.77 13.32 -22.07
N SER A 754 -34.00 12.88 -21.85
CA SER A 754 -34.72 11.99 -22.76
C SER A 754 -35.62 12.74 -23.74
N GLN A 755 -35.75 14.06 -23.56
CA GLN A 755 -36.56 14.89 -24.45
C GLN A 755 -35.87 15.01 -25.82
N PRO A 756 -36.59 14.74 -26.92
CA PRO A 756 -36.05 14.98 -28.26
C PRO A 756 -35.62 16.44 -28.42
N ALA A 757 -34.42 16.66 -28.97
CA ALA A 757 -33.90 18.00 -29.22
C ALA A 757 -34.85 18.75 -30.16
N SER A 758 -35.27 19.96 -29.77
CA SER A 758 -36.04 20.83 -30.65
C SER A 758 -35.18 21.37 -31.78
N LYS A 759 -35.80 21.87 -32.85
CA LYS A 759 -35.07 22.53 -33.95
C LYS A 759 -34.13 23.63 -33.45
N ARG A 760 -34.59 24.44 -32.48
CA ARG A 760 -33.78 25.48 -31.83
C ARG A 760 -32.59 24.89 -31.06
N ASN A 761 -32.75 23.76 -30.39
CA ASN A 761 -31.63 23.11 -29.70
C ASN A 761 -30.58 22.61 -30.70
N LEU A 762 -31.01 22.07 -31.84
CA LEU A 762 -30.10 21.64 -32.90
C LEU A 762 -29.35 22.83 -33.51
N GLU A 763 -30.02 23.96 -33.76
CA GLU A 763 -29.39 25.19 -34.24
C GLU A 763 -28.31 25.70 -33.26
N THR A 764 -28.61 25.76 -31.95
CA THR A 764 -27.62 26.14 -30.92
C THR A 764 -26.44 25.16 -30.83
N LEU A 765 -26.70 23.85 -30.96
CA LEU A 765 -25.64 22.84 -30.96
C LEU A 765 -24.74 22.94 -32.19
N ILE A 766 -25.28 23.33 -33.34
CA ILE A 766 -24.51 23.57 -34.57
C ILE A 766 -23.60 24.79 -34.38
N GLU A 767 -24.13 25.91 -33.87
CA GLU A 767 -23.33 27.11 -33.60
C GLU A 767 -22.18 26.84 -32.61
N ALA A 768 -22.42 26.02 -31.58
CA ALA A 768 -21.40 25.67 -30.60
C ALA A 768 -20.38 24.62 -31.10
N ALA A 769 -20.67 23.90 -32.20
CA ALA A 769 -19.77 22.90 -32.75
C ALA A 769 -18.69 23.49 -33.66
N ASP A 770 -18.88 24.71 -34.19
CA ASP A 770 -17.89 25.42 -35.00
C ASP A 770 -16.76 26.07 -34.15
N GLU A 771 -16.92 26.12 -32.82
CA GLU A 771 -15.93 26.68 -31.87
C GLU A 771 -15.08 25.60 -31.14
N ALA A 772 -15.26 24.30 -31.44
CA ALA A 772 -14.63 23.18 -30.72
C ALA A 772 -13.52 22.44 -31.49
#